data_AF-A0A847HG45-F1
#
_entry.id   AF-A0A847HG45-F1
#
_cell.length_a   1.000
_cell.length_b   1.000
_cell.length_c   1.000
_cell.angle_alpha   90.00
_cell.angle_beta   90.00
_cell.angle_gamma   90.00
#
_symmetry.space_group_name_H-M   'P 1'
#
loop_
_entity.id
_entity.type
_entity.pdbx_description
1 polymer ?
#
loop_
_entity_poly.entity_id
_entity_poly.type
_entity_poly.pdbx_seq_one_letter_code
_entity_poly.pdbx_strand_id
1 'polypeptide(L)'
;MNLESNGEISNEFFKKLNQQIVQKDNLIKLLQLQIRNLKTQLESGGTGGEGVEELKRALEEKSEEADRLLSELNGQKEQFAALEQQKNDQIKTLSQLLEEQQVGGASTEVIEDSRVPELEMLVSSLREELEAEKQARMAAESSSGASGTDETAALKSEIEQLRAELASASGSSAEIESLKQAVEVARAELEQSNAAMQQMSAQLQAGGENSSADVVAYQNKIQELEQDVLNLKNLLAERSEGDGMTVDQLELEQLRAKVAELEAGSMQPGINIDEIERLRQDSSELAEANAKLAALQKDADAFTETAMKVTVLESDCAQLNEKLAALELEREKLVAENETLKAGASEASTEDVGAYKLEIVKLRETLQQREDELARLRVSLESRQDESMNDPAIREEVEQLTQQVADQMLAIQNFEGILSKTREQLEAKTLEVENLKARLGGNEAPVEEKVIKVEGDSDIVSSFIDFFDGLDSVIAKNPVPELQMLHQKLLDRLIIPNQISYMPVIAEAYDSQKHYATDYFRSDKFPERCIVFEVEKGYLKGDSVIKKSKVWVVQNLYDCNSCHATQSNPDSRFCHMCGAKITAPNGLPVDSLPEFEPTPITYQRFADSMLRHGDSDKAREYLMAGLDLDGNFAPIMTRLADILAHESKFEEALELLQKANTIKPDAKTKEMIQAIETKLNIFKQAQSLKLAPEEFEKLLNLIQK
;
A
#
# COMPACT_ATOMS: atom_id res chain seq x y z
N MET A 1 -29.50 49.81 -0.80
CA MET A 1 -28.75 49.52 -2.04
C MET A 1 -29.72 48.86 -2.99
N ASN A 2 -29.83 49.40 -4.21
CA ASN A 2 -30.88 49.04 -5.16
C ASN A 2 -30.77 47.58 -5.60
N LEU A 3 -31.92 46.90 -5.54
CA LEU A 3 -32.18 45.61 -6.14
C LEU A 3 -32.06 45.73 -7.66
N GLU A 4 -31.10 45.02 -8.24
CA GLU A 4 -31.05 44.83 -9.68
C GLU A 4 -32.15 43.86 -10.12
N SER A 5 -32.87 44.34 -11.11
CA SER A 5 -34.19 43.94 -11.55
C SER A 5 -34.10 43.07 -12.79
N ASN A 6 -33.47 41.90 -12.68
CA ASN A 6 -33.59 40.79 -13.63
C ASN A 6 -33.29 39.50 -12.88
N GLY A 7 -34.14 38.48 -13.04
CA GLY A 7 -34.17 37.23 -12.26
C GLY A 7 -32.96 36.29 -12.44
N GLU A 8 -31.76 36.82 -12.54
CA GLU A 8 -30.51 36.09 -12.51
C GLU A 8 -29.80 36.40 -11.19
N ILE A 9 -30.08 35.57 -10.18
CA ILE A 9 -29.20 35.48 -9.01
C ILE A 9 -27.83 35.03 -9.55
N SER A 10 -26.95 36.00 -9.76
CA SER A 10 -25.62 35.81 -10.35
C SER A 10 -24.83 34.76 -9.58
N ASN A 11 -24.05 33.93 -10.27
CA ASN A 11 -23.08 33.02 -9.66
C ASN A 11 -22.14 33.73 -8.65
N GLU A 12 -21.96 35.05 -8.77
CA GLU A 12 -21.25 35.85 -7.76
C GLU A 12 -21.96 35.92 -6.41
N PHE A 13 -23.30 35.93 -6.39
CA PHE A 13 -24.07 35.93 -5.15
C PHE A 13 -23.87 34.62 -4.38
N PHE A 14 -23.94 33.47 -5.07
CA PHE A 14 -23.67 32.16 -4.46
C PHE A 14 -22.23 32.04 -3.97
N LYS A 15 -21.25 32.55 -4.72
CA LYS A 15 -19.85 32.60 -4.28
C LYS A 15 -19.67 33.45 -3.02
N LYS A 16 -20.27 34.64 -2.97
CA LYS A 16 -20.21 35.53 -1.79
C LYS A 16 -20.92 34.91 -0.57
N LEU A 17 -22.08 34.29 -0.77
CA LEU A 17 -22.83 33.63 0.29
C LEU A 17 -22.08 32.41 0.84
N ASN A 18 -21.50 31.58 -0.04
CA ASN A 18 -20.69 30.43 0.39
C ASN A 18 -19.41 30.89 1.13
N GLN A 19 -18.77 31.96 0.66
CA GLN A 19 -17.63 32.57 1.36
C GLN A 19 -18.02 33.07 2.77
N GLN A 20 -19.19 33.67 2.93
CA GLN A 20 -19.70 34.11 4.24
C GLN A 20 -19.99 32.93 5.17
N ILE A 21 -20.57 31.84 4.66
CA ILE A 21 -20.82 30.61 5.43
C ILE A 21 -19.49 30.04 5.96
N VAL A 22 -18.47 29.93 5.10
CA VAL A 22 -17.14 29.43 5.50
C VAL A 22 -16.46 30.35 6.54
N GLN A 23 -16.56 31.67 6.35
CA GLN A 23 -16.00 32.63 7.30
C GLN A 23 -16.66 32.55 8.68
N LYS A 24 -18.00 32.43 8.72
CA LYS A 24 -18.74 32.28 9.98
C LYS A 24 -18.47 30.93 10.67
N ASP A 25 -18.35 29.85 9.90
CA ASP A 25 -18.02 28.52 10.44
C ASP A 25 -16.62 28.50 11.11
N ASN A 26 -15.65 29.19 10.51
CA ASN A 26 -14.32 29.35 11.10
C ASN A 26 -14.35 30.21 12.38
N LEU A 27 -15.17 31.26 12.42
CA LEU A 27 -15.34 32.11 13.61
C LEU A 27 -15.98 31.33 14.77
N ILE A 28 -16.98 30.49 14.47
CA ILE A 28 -17.62 29.61 15.46
C ILE A 28 -16.63 28.61 16.05
N LYS A 29 -15.78 27.99 15.21
CA LYS A 29 -14.71 27.08 15.69
C LYS A 29 -13.72 27.78 16.61
N LEU A 30 -13.35 29.03 16.29
CA LEU A 30 -12.46 29.84 17.13
C LEU A 30 -13.10 30.15 18.49
N LEU A 31 -14.37 30.55 18.50
CA LEU A 31 -15.14 30.81 19.73
C LEU A 31 -15.33 29.55 20.57
N GLN A 32 -15.62 28.40 19.96
CA GLN A 32 -15.71 27.11 20.66
C GLN A 32 -14.39 26.71 21.32
N LEU A 33 -13.25 27.00 20.68
CA LEU A 33 -11.93 26.76 21.26
C LEU A 33 -11.64 27.71 22.44
N GLN A 34 -12.05 28.97 22.35
CA GLN A 34 -11.98 29.93 23.46
C GLN A 34 -12.86 29.50 24.65
N ILE A 35 -14.10 29.05 24.40
CA ILE A 35 -15.01 28.51 25.41
C ILE A 35 -14.38 27.30 26.10
N ARG A 36 -13.78 26.37 25.33
CA ARG A 36 -13.08 25.21 25.89
C ARG A 36 -11.92 25.62 26.80
N ASN A 37 -11.10 26.59 26.37
CA ASN A 37 -9.98 27.09 27.17
C ASN A 37 -10.44 27.79 28.45
N LEU A 38 -11.49 28.62 28.39
CA LEU A 38 -12.08 29.29 29.56
C LEU A 38 -12.69 28.26 30.54
N LYS A 39 -13.32 27.20 30.02
CA LYS A 39 -13.87 26.11 30.84
C LYS A 39 -12.76 25.31 31.54
N THR A 40 -11.67 25.00 30.85
CA THR A 40 -10.50 24.34 31.46
C THR A 40 -9.83 25.23 32.52
N GLN A 41 -9.77 26.55 32.30
CA GLN A 41 -9.26 27.50 33.31
C GLN A 41 -10.15 27.53 34.55
N LEU A 42 -11.48 27.49 34.39
CA LEU A 42 -12.43 27.37 35.51
C LEU A 42 -12.30 26.04 36.27
N GLU A 43 -12.08 24.93 35.57
CA GLU A 43 -11.89 23.60 36.17
C GLU A 43 -10.53 23.47 36.91
N SER A 44 -9.51 24.24 36.51
CA SER A 44 -8.16 24.20 37.11
C SER A 44 -7.99 24.98 38.43
N GLY A 45 -9.03 25.69 38.90
CA GLY A 45 -9.17 26.09 40.32
C GLY A 45 -8.07 26.95 40.95
N GLY A 46 -7.56 27.98 40.25
CA GLY A 46 -6.40 28.79 40.71
C GLY A 46 -6.65 30.23 41.17
N THR A 47 -7.85 30.79 41.03
CA THR A 47 -8.08 32.23 41.28
C THR A 47 -9.18 32.45 42.32
N GLY A 48 -8.96 33.40 43.25
CA GLY A 48 -9.92 33.77 44.29
C GLY A 48 -11.29 34.17 43.73
N GLY A 49 -12.30 34.20 44.60
CA GLY A 49 -13.73 34.28 44.24
C GLY A 49 -14.14 35.37 43.24
N GLU A 50 -13.47 36.52 43.20
CA GLU A 50 -13.74 37.57 42.20
C GLU A 50 -13.29 37.19 40.78
N GLY A 51 -12.15 36.49 40.61
CA GLY A 51 -11.67 36.07 39.30
C GLY A 51 -12.48 34.93 38.67
N VAL A 52 -13.13 34.10 39.50
CA VAL A 52 -14.02 33.02 39.05
C VAL A 52 -15.33 33.56 38.50
N GLU A 53 -15.88 34.62 39.11
CA GLU A 53 -17.08 35.31 38.62
C GLU A 53 -16.82 36.00 37.27
N GLU A 54 -15.66 36.65 37.11
CA GLU A 54 -15.26 37.26 35.82
C GLU A 54 -15.08 36.22 34.71
N LEU A 55 -14.45 35.08 35.01
CA LEU A 55 -14.28 33.97 34.07
C LEU A 55 -15.62 33.33 33.67
N LYS A 56 -16.56 33.17 34.62
CA LYS A 56 -17.91 32.68 34.33
C LYS A 56 -18.69 33.64 33.43
N ARG A 57 -18.62 34.94 33.71
CA ARG A 57 -19.28 35.96 32.89
C ARG A 57 -18.69 36.01 31.46
N ALA A 58 -17.37 35.89 31.32
CA ALA A 58 -16.72 35.83 30.01
C ALA A 58 -17.07 34.54 29.24
N LEU A 59 -17.22 33.41 29.93
CA LEU A 59 -17.68 32.16 29.34
C LEU A 59 -19.12 32.27 28.82
N GLU A 60 -20.01 32.87 29.63
CA GLU A 60 -21.42 33.08 29.29
C GLU A 60 -21.57 34.00 28.07
N GLU A 61 -20.87 35.14 28.06
CA GLU A 61 -20.86 36.08 26.93
C GLU A 61 -20.35 35.43 25.63
N LYS A 62 -19.31 34.59 25.71
CA LYS A 62 -18.77 33.86 24.56
C LYS A 62 -19.67 32.72 24.10
N SER A 63 -20.36 32.05 25.01
CA SER A 63 -21.36 31.03 24.65
C SER A 63 -22.57 31.65 23.95
N GLU A 64 -23.09 32.78 24.44
CA GLU A 64 -24.19 33.49 23.77
C GLU A 64 -23.79 33.98 22.37
N GLU A 65 -22.55 34.46 22.20
CA GLU A 65 -22.02 34.88 20.90
C GLU A 65 -21.91 33.70 19.91
N ALA A 66 -21.48 32.54 20.39
CA ALA A 66 -21.43 31.31 19.59
C ALA A 66 -22.83 30.84 19.17
N ASP A 67 -23.80 30.87 20.08
CA ASP A 67 -25.19 30.46 19.80
C ASP A 67 -25.88 31.40 18.80
N ARG A 68 -25.65 32.71 18.91
CA ARG A 68 -26.15 33.68 17.92
C ARG A 68 -25.56 33.43 16.54
N LEU A 69 -24.25 33.22 16.44
CA LEU A 69 -23.60 32.94 15.16
C LEU A 69 -24.05 31.60 14.56
N LEU A 70 -24.30 30.57 15.38
CA LEU A 70 -24.86 29.30 14.93
C LEU A 70 -26.28 29.46 14.38
N SER A 71 -27.13 30.24 15.06
CA SER A 71 -28.49 30.53 14.58
C SER A 71 -28.47 31.29 13.24
N GLU A 72 -27.59 32.28 13.10
CA GLU A 72 -27.41 33.00 11.83
C GLU A 72 -26.86 32.11 10.71
N LEU A 73 -25.92 31.21 11.02
CA LEU A 73 -25.35 30.26 10.06
C LEU A 73 -26.42 29.30 9.55
N ASN A 74 -27.26 28.77 10.44
CA ASN A 74 -28.37 27.89 10.08
C ASN A 74 -29.39 28.62 9.20
N GLY A 75 -29.74 29.87 9.53
CA GLY A 75 -30.60 30.69 8.67
C GLY A 75 -30.02 30.93 7.27
N GLN A 76 -28.70 31.13 7.16
CA GLN A 76 -28.03 31.28 5.85
C GLN A 76 -27.97 29.95 5.06
N LYS A 77 -27.81 28.81 5.74
CA LYS A 77 -27.85 27.48 5.10
C LYS A 77 -29.25 27.14 4.58
N GLU A 78 -30.30 27.45 5.34
CA GLU A 78 -31.68 27.27 4.90
C GLU A 78 -32.01 28.15 3.69
N GLN A 79 -31.54 29.40 3.67
CA GLN A 79 -31.68 30.28 2.50
C GLN A 79 -30.95 29.73 1.27
N PHE A 80 -29.76 29.14 1.44
CA PHE A 80 -29.02 28.49 0.36
C PHE A 80 -29.78 27.28 -0.19
N ALA A 81 -30.29 26.40 0.68
CA ALA A 81 -31.05 25.23 0.29
C ALA A 81 -32.35 25.59 -0.46
N ALA A 82 -33.06 26.65 -0.01
CA ALA A 82 -34.26 27.14 -0.69
C ALA A 82 -33.96 27.69 -2.10
N LEU A 83 -32.84 28.41 -2.26
CA LEU A 83 -32.41 28.94 -3.55
C LEU A 83 -31.93 27.84 -4.51
N GLU A 84 -31.26 26.82 -3.98
CA GLU A 84 -30.85 25.64 -4.75
C GLU A 84 -32.06 24.86 -5.26
N GLN A 85 -33.07 24.64 -4.39
CA GLN A 85 -34.32 24.01 -4.78
C GLN A 85 -35.05 24.82 -5.86
N GLN A 86 -35.13 26.15 -5.71
CA GLN A 86 -35.72 27.03 -6.72
C GLN A 86 -35.01 26.93 -8.08
N LYS A 87 -33.67 26.82 -8.09
CA LYS A 87 -32.89 26.67 -9.34
C LYS A 87 -33.07 25.30 -9.97
N ASN A 88 -33.14 24.24 -9.17
CA ASN A 88 -33.43 22.90 -9.66
C ASN A 88 -34.83 22.82 -10.29
N ASP A 89 -35.83 23.48 -9.69
CA ASP A 89 -37.17 23.59 -10.26
C ASP A 89 -37.19 24.40 -11.57
N GLN A 90 -36.42 25.50 -11.65
CA GLN A 90 -36.25 26.26 -12.89
C GLN A 90 -35.60 25.43 -14.01
N ILE A 91 -34.56 24.67 -13.69
CA ILE A 91 -33.89 23.77 -14.65
C ILE A 91 -34.88 22.70 -15.13
N LYS A 92 -35.64 22.08 -14.22
CA LYS A 92 -36.65 21.09 -14.57
C LYS A 92 -37.72 21.66 -15.50
N THR A 93 -38.16 22.89 -15.24
CA THR A 93 -39.16 23.59 -16.07
C THR A 93 -38.59 23.93 -17.45
N LEU A 94 -37.33 24.38 -17.53
CA LEU A 94 -36.64 24.67 -18.80
C LEU A 94 -36.39 23.39 -19.62
N SER A 95 -36.02 22.29 -18.96
CA SER A 95 -35.86 20.99 -19.62
C SER A 95 -37.18 20.48 -20.19
N GLN A 96 -38.29 20.65 -19.46
CA GLN A 96 -39.63 20.33 -20.00
C GLN A 96 -40.01 21.21 -21.19
N LEU A 97 -39.73 22.52 -21.14
CA LEU A 97 -39.98 23.42 -22.27
C LEU A 97 -39.12 23.10 -23.51
N LEU A 98 -37.89 22.63 -23.32
CA LEU A 98 -37.01 22.17 -24.39
C LEU A 98 -37.47 20.85 -25.02
N GLU A 99 -37.96 19.91 -24.20
CA GLU A 99 -38.61 18.69 -24.69
C GLU A 99 -39.90 19.00 -25.47
N GLU A 100 -40.73 19.92 -24.98
CA GLU A 100 -41.95 20.35 -25.66
C GLU A 100 -41.66 21.07 -27.00
N GLN A 101 -40.59 21.85 -27.08
CA GLN A 101 -40.15 22.48 -28.34
C GLN A 101 -39.52 21.49 -29.34
N GLN A 102 -38.90 20.41 -28.87
CA GLN A 102 -38.39 19.35 -29.76
C GLN A 102 -39.51 18.45 -30.32
N VAL A 103 -40.63 18.33 -29.62
CA VAL A 103 -41.78 17.52 -30.06
C VAL A 103 -42.75 18.29 -30.97
N GLY A 104 -42.71 19.63 -30.96
CA GLY A 104 -43.66 20.48 -31.70
C GLY A 104 -43.02 21.56 -32.57
N GLY A 105 -42.45 21.20 -33.73
CA GLY A 105 -42.01 22.23 -34.68
C GLY A 105 -41.23 21.76 -35.89
N ALA A 106 -41.89 21.12 -36.86
CA ALA A 106 -41.40 21.07 -38.23
C ALA A 106 -41.71 22.39 -38.94
N SER A 107 -40.69 23.22 -39.19
CA SER A 107 -40.54 24.03 -40.42
C SER A 107 -39.24 24.85 -40.39
N THR A 108 -38.41 24.57 -41.40
CA THR A 108 -37.23 25.29 -41.90
C THR A 108 -37.23 26.82 -41.75
N GLU A 109 -36.13 27.36 -41.22
CA GLU A 109 -35.28 28.35 -41.91
C GLU A 109 -33.81 28.02 -41.59
N VAL A 110 -33.13 27.41 -42.56
CA VAL A 110 -31.70 27.10 -42.51
C VAL A 110 -30.96 28.38 -42.89
N ILE A 111 -30.17 28.93 -41.95
CA ILE A 111 -29.09 29.86 -42.32
C ILE A 111 -27.94 28.96 -42.78
N GLU A 112 -27.89 28.66 -44.08
CA GLU A 112 -26.78 27.91 -44.67
C GLU A 112 -25.52 28.78 -44.64
N ASP A 113 -24.53 28.34 -43.86
CA ASP A 113 -23.18 28.90 -43.90
C ASP A 113 -22.57 28.60 -45.28
N SER A 114 -22.13 29.64 -45.98
CA SER A 114 -21.57 29.62 -47.35
C SER A 114 -20.43 28.63 -47.59
N ARG A 115 -19.87 28.04 -46.52
CA ARG A 115 -18.76 27.07 -46.54
C ARG A 115 -19.20 25.61 -46.55
N VAL A 116 -20.47 25.33 -46.28
CA VAL A 116 -21.02 23.96 -46.31
C VAL A 116 -20.86 23.30 -47.70
N PRO A 117 -21.20 23.95 -48.82
CA PRO A 117 -21.00 23.31 -50.14
C PRO A 117 -19.52 23.08 -50.49
N GLU A 118 -18.60 23.92 -50.02
CA GLU A 118 -17.16 23.71 -50.22
C GLU A 118 -16.64 22.53 -49.40
N LEU A 119 -17.12 22.37 -48.17
CA LEU A 119 -16.77 21.24 -47.30
C LEU A 119 -17.41 19.94 -47.76
N GLU A 120 -18.62 19.97 -48.30
CA GLU A 120 -19.28 18.80 -48.88
C GLU A 120 -18.58 18.34 -50.17
N MET A 121 -18.09 19.28 -51.00
CA MET A 121 -17.26 18.93 -52.16
C MET A 121 -15.90 18.35 -51.73
N LEU A 122 -15.27 18.90 -50.69
CA LEU A 122 -13.99 18.38 -50.18
C LEU A 122 -14.15 16.99 -49.54
N VAL A 123 -15.23 16.75 -48.81
CA VAL A 123 -15.53 15.43 -48.22
C VAL A 123 -15.89 14.43 -49.32
N SER A 124 -16.56 14.87 -50.39
CA SER A 124 -16.84 14.01 -51.55
C SER A 124 -15.57 13.67 -52.33
N SER A 125 -14.66 14.63 -52.53
CA SER A 125 -13.37 14.35 -53.20
C SER A 125 -12.47 13.43 -52.36
N LEU A 126 -12.43 13.63 -51.04
CA LEU A 126 -11.67 12.75 -50.13
C LEU A 126 -12.27 11.35 -50.04
N ARG A 127 -13.59 11.20 -50.19
CA ARG A 127 -14.25 9.88 -50.27
C ARG A 127 -13.96 9.19 -51.60
N GLU A 128 -13.96 9.92 -52.72
CA GLU A 128 -13.54 9.35 -54.02
C GLU A 128 -12.06 8.94 -54.02
N GLU A 129 -11.17 9.74 -53.41
CA GLU A 129 -9.76 9.37 -53.24
C GLU A 129 -9.59 8.14 -52.35
N LEU A 130 -10.33 8.03 -51.25
CA LEU A 130 -10.29 6.85 -50.37
C LEU A 130 -10.83 5.58 -51.06
N GLU A 131 -11.86 5.72 -51.88
CA GLU A 131 -12.43 4.60 -52.63
C GLU A 131 -11.51 4.17 -53.78
N ALA A 132 -10.84 5.12 -54.45
CA ALA A 132 -9.81 4.86 -55.45
C ALA A 132 -8.58 4.17 -54.84
N GLU A 133 -8.13 4.60 -53.66
CA GLU A 133 -7.04 3.99 -52.89
C GLU A 133 -7.39 2.55 -52.47
N LYS A 134 -8.64 2.30 -52.05
CA LYS A 134 -9.14 0.95 -51.72
C LYS A 134 -9.23 0.05 -52.95
N GLN A 135 -9.68 0.57 -54.10
CA GLN A 135 -9.69 -0.18 -55.35
C GLN A 135 -8.28 -0.47 -55.86
N ALA A 136 -7.33 0.46 -55.68
CA ALA A 136 -5.92 0.25 -55.98
C ALA A 136 -5.28 -0.81 -55.06
N ARG A 137 -5.63 -0.83 -53.76
CA ARG A 137 -5.21 -1.90 -52.83
C ARG A 137 -5.79 -3.26 -53.18
N MET A 138 -7.08 -3.35 -53.53
CA MET A 138 -7.68 -4.62 -53.98
C MET A 138 -7.11 -5.11 -55.33
N ALA A 139 -6.72 -4.21 -56.22
CA ALA A 139 -6.00 -4.54 -57.45
C ALA A 139 -4.55 -5.00 -57.18
N ALA A 140 -3.89 -4.44 -56.16
CA ALA A 140 -2.55 -4.86 -55.72
C ALA A 140 -2.56 -6.22 -54.98
N GLU A 141 -3.61 -6.51 -54.20
CA GLU A 141 -3.79 -7.79 -53.49
C GLU A 141 -4.22 -8.94 -54.42
N SER A 142 -4.87 -8.64 -55.55
CA SER A 142 -5.19 -9.65 -56.58
C SER A 142 -4.07 -9.90 -57.59
N SER A 143 -3.01 -9.09 -57.60
CA SER A 143 -1.85 -9.24 -58.48
C SER A 143 -0.55 -9.67 -57.78
N SER A 144 -0.53 -9.78 -56.45
CA SER A 144 0.65 -10.20 -55.67
C SER A 144 0.75 -11.72 -55.43
N GLY A 145 0.09 -12.52 -56.27
CA GLY A 145 0.31 -13.96 -56.40
C GLY A 145 1.55 -14.33 -57.22
N ALA A 146 2.66 -13.59 -57.10
CA ALA A 146 4.00 -14.04 -57.51
C ALA A 146 5.03 -12.95 -57.18
N SER A 147 6.06 -13.32 -56.41
CA SER A 147 7.31 -12.59 -56.17
C SER A 147 7.28 -11.55 -55.03
N GLY A 148 7.94 -11.89 -53.93
CA GLY A 148 8.08 -11.01 -52.76
C GLY A 148 8.67 -11.74 -51.54
N THR A 149 9.69 -12.57 -51.76
CA THR A 149 10.31 -13.41 -50.72
C THR A 149 11.32 -12.69 -49.84
N ASP A 150 11.64 -11.41 -50.12
CA ASP A 150 12.71 -10.70 -49.39
C ASP A 150 12.18 -9.69 -48.35
N GLU A 151 11.03 -9.05 -48.56
CA GLU A 151 10.44 -8.14 -47.55
C GLU A 151 9.72 -8.90 -46.42
N THR A 152 9.21 -10.10 -46.71
CA THR A 152 8.61 -10.99 -45.70
C THR A 152 9.66 -11.65 -44.80
N ALA A 153 10.91 -11.76 -45.27
CA ALA A 153 12.05 -12.18 -44.45
C ALA A 153 12.56 -11.05 -43.55
N ALA A 154 12.59 -9.81 -44.05
CA ALA A 154 12.97 -8.63 -43.28
C ALA A 154 11.97 -8.34 -42.13
N LEU A 155 10.66 -8.38 -42.40
CA LEU A 155 9.63 -8.20 -41.38
C LEU A 155 9.59 -9.34 -40.36
N LYS A 156 9.92 -10.58 -40.75
CA LYS A 156 10.09 -11.69 -39.79
C LYS A 156 11.28 -11.45 -38.87
N SER A 157 12.41 -10.99 -39.39
CA SER A 157 13.59 -10.64 -38.59
C SER A 157 13.30 -9.49 -37.61
N GLU A 158 12.51 -8.51 -38.04
CA GLU A 158 12.14 -7.36 -37.20
C GLU A 158 11.12 -7.74 -36.11
N ILE A 159 10.20 -8.67 -36.41
CA ILE A 159 9.29 -9.28 -35.41
C ILE A 159 10.06 -10.17 -34.43
N GLU A 160 11.07 -10.91 -34.88
CA GLU A 160 11.95 -11.71 -34.00
C GLU A 160 12.78 -10.80 -33.07
N GLN A 161 13.27 -9.68 -33.60
CA GLN A 161 14.03 -8.68 -32.85
C GLN A 161 13.15 -7.93 -31.83
N LEU A 162 11.93 -7.55 -32.21
CA LEU A 162 10.95 -6.95 -31.29
C LEU A 162 10.46 -7.94 -30.24
N ARG A 163 10.38 -9.25 -30.56
CA ARG A 163 10.09 -10.31 -29.57
C ARG A 163 11.26 -10.55 -28.63
N ALA A 164 12.50 -10.47 -29.11
CA ALA A 164 13.69 -10.53 -28.27
C ALA A 164 13.82 -9.30 -27.36
N GLU A 165 13.48 -8.11 -27.86
CA GLU A 165 13.39 -6.88 -27.07
C GLU A 165 12.24 -6.95 -26.05
N LEU A 166 11.08 -7.51 -26.39
CA LEU A 166 9.99 -7.74 -25.44
C LEU A 166 10.33 -8.79 -24.39
N ALA A 167 11.08 -9.85 -24.75
CA ALA A 167 11.60 -10.83 -23.81
C ALA A 167 12.68 -10.24 -22.88
N SER A 168 13.46 -9.28 -23.36
CA SER A 168 14.42 -8.51 -22.54
C SER A 168 13.75 -7.42 -21.68
N ALA A 169 12.59 -6.90 -22.11
CA ALA A 169 11.78 -5.93 -21.39
C ALA A 169 10.76 -6.57 -20.41
N SER A 170 10.45 -7.86 -20.57
CA SER A 170 9.70 -8.67 -19.60
C SER A 170 10.63 -9.25 -18.54
N GLY A 171 11.29 -8.38 -17.77
CA GLY A 171 12.09 -8.74 -16.59
C GLY A 171 11.28 -9.31 -15.42
N SER A 172 9.96 -9.50 -15.54
CA SER A 172 9.11 -10.00 -14.45
C SER A 172 9.20 -11.52 -14.22
N SER A 173 9.88 -12.28 -15.08
CA SER A 173 10.07 -13.73 -14.87
C SER A 173 11.29 -14.06 -14.00
N ALA A 174 12.32 -13.19 -13.98
CA ALA A 174 13.52 -13.41 -13.17
C ALA A 174 13.29 -13.04 -11.69
N GLU A 175 12.44 -12.04 -11.43
CA GLU A 175 12.06 -11.63 -10.08
C GLU A 175 11.13 -12.65 -9.40
N ILE A 176 10.23 -13.29 -10.16
CA ILE A 176 9.37 -14.36 -9.64
C ILE A 176 10.18 -15.64 -9.37
N GLU A 177 11.15 -15.97 -10.24
CA GLU A 177 12.04 -17.11 -10.01
C GLU A 177 12.99 -16.85 -8.84
N SER A 178 13.52 -15.63 -8.71
CA SER A 178 14.33 -15.18 -7.56
C SER A 178 13.55 -15.17 -6.26
N LEU A 179 12.26 -14.76 -6.28
CA LEU A 179 11.39 -14.80 -5.10
C LEU A 179 11.03 -16.23 -4.72
N LYS A 180 10.79 -17.13 -5.68
CA LYS A 180 10.60 -18.56 -5.40
C LYS A 180 11.85 -19.18 -4.80
N GLN A 181 13.03 -18.86 -5.34
CA GLN A 181 14.31 -19.36 -4.83
C GLN A 181 14.62 -18.80 -3.43
N ALA A 182 14.30 -17.52 -3.17
CA ALA A 182 14.41 -16.92 -1.84
C ALA A 182 13.43 -17.52 -0.82
N VAL A 183 12.20 -17.84 -1.23
CA VAL A 183 11.22 -18.53 -0.38
C VAL A 183 11.64 -19.97 -0.08
N GLU A 184 12.25 -20.66 -1.04
CA GLU A 184 12.75 -22.02 -0.85
C GLU A 184 13.99 -22.07 0.05
N VAL A 185 14.90 -21.08 -0.06
CA VAL A 185 16.03 -20.89 0.86
C VAL A 185 15.53 -20.55 2.27
N ALA A 186 14.59 -19.61 2.42
CA ALA A 186 14.02 -19.26 3.71
C ALA A 186 13.28 -20.45 4.36
N ARG A 187 12.62 -21.29 3.56
CA ARG A 187 11.97 -22.51 4.04
C ARG A 187 12.99 -23.55 4.51
N ALA A 188 14.09 -23.72 3.78
CA ALA A 188 15.18 -24.62 4.15
C ALA A 188 15.92 -24.14 5.42
N GLU A 189 16.11 -22.83 5.59
CA GLU A 189 16.68 -22.23 6.80
C GLU A 189 15.74 -22.36 8.01
N LEU A 190 14.42 -22.20 7.80
CA LEU A 190 13.41 -22.43 8.85
C LEU A 190 13.37 -23.90 9.26
N GLU A 191 13.51 -24.83 8.31
CA GLU A 191 13.56 -26.26 8.56
C GLU A 191 14.86 -26.68 9.26
N GLN A 192 16.01 -26.07 8.91
CA GLN A 192 17.26 -26.21 9.65
C GLN A 192 17.18 -25.64 11.07
N SER A 193 16.54 -24.47 11.24
CA SER A 193 16.33 -23.87 12.55
C SER A 193 15.40 -24.71 13.43
N ASN A 194 14.34 -25.28 12.86
CA ASN A 194 13.45 -26.21 13.56
C ASN A 194 14.16 -27.53 13.91
N ALA A 195 15.00 -28.06 13.02
CA ALA A 195 15.82 -29.23 13.30
C ALA A 195 16.88 -28.95 14.39
N ALA A 196 17.50 -27.76 14.37
CA ALA A 196 18.43 -27.31 15.41
C ALA A 196 17.73 -27.11 16.76
N MET A 197 16.51 -26.56 16.76
CA MET A 197 15.70 -26.40 17.97
C MET A 197 15.25 -27.74 18.55
N GLN A 198 14.92 -28.72 17.70
CA GLN A 198 14.63 -30.10 18.11
C GLN A 198 15.88 -30.83 18.61
N GLN A 199 17.05 -30.58 18.02
CA GLN A 199 18.33 -31.09 18.53
C GLN A 199 18.71 -30.43 19.86
N MET A 200 18.41 -29.15 20.04
CA MET A 200 18.63 -28.41 21.28
C MET A 200 17.68 -28.88 22.37
N SER A 201 16.41 -29.20 22.04
CA SER A 201 15.48 -29.82 22.99
C SER A 201 15.89 -31.26 23.35
N ALA A 202 16.44 -32.02 22.40
CA ALA A 202 16.97 -33.36 22.63
C ALA A 202 18.27 -33.34 23.48
N GLN A 203 19.13 -32.33 23.30
CA GLN A 203 20.31 -32.12 24.14
C GLN A 203 19.95 -31.65 25.56
N LEU A 204 18.91 -30.83 25.71
CA LEU A 204 18.38 -30.43 27.02
C LEU A 204 17.70 -31.58 27.78
N GLN A 205 17.20 -32.60 27.07
CA GLN A 205 16.69 -33.84 27.68
C GLN A 205 17.79 -34.85 28.05
N ALA A 206 19.00 -34.74 27.47
CA ALA A 206 20.12 -35.64 27.74
C ALA A 206 21.14 -35.08 28.76
N GLY A 207 21.10 -33.78 29.06
CA GLY A 207 21.95 -33.13 30.05
C GLY A 207 21.23 -32.86 31.37
N GLY A 208 21.03 -33.90 32.17
CA GLY A 208 20.57 -33.72 33.55
C GLY A 208 21.68 -33.16 34.43
N GLU A 209 21.47 -31.98 35.02
CA GLU A 209 21.44 -31.76 36.47
C GLU A 209 21.24 -30.26 36.81
N ASN A 210 20.25 -30.02 37.68
CA ASN A 210 19.92 -28.78 38.41
C ASN A 210 19.17 -27.63 37.70
N SER A 211 17.84 -27.79 37.59
CA SER A 211 16.84 -26.74 37.91
C SER A 211 15.41 -27.31 37.85
N SER A 212 15.07 -28.20 38.80
CA SER A 212 13.88 -29.06 38.73
C SER A 212 12.64 -28.55 39.49
N ALA A 213 12.34 -27.25 39.47
CA ALA A 213 11.10 -26.73 40.09
C ALA A 213 10.20 -26.04 39.07
N ASP A 214 10.74 -25.13 38.28
CA ASP A 214 9.94 -24.33 37.36
C ASP A 214 9.53 -25.12 36.11
N VAL A 215 10.39 -26.01 35.60
CA VAL A 215 10.08 -26.84 34.43
C VAL A 215 8.93 -27.82 34.73
N VAL A 216 8.89 -28.39 35.94
CA VAL A 216 7.78 -29.26 36.38
C VAL A 216 6.49 -28.46 36.55
N ALA A 217 6.58 -27.21 37.01
CA ALA A 217 5.41 -26.33 37.12
C ALA A 217 4.84 -25.94 35.75
N TYR A 218 5.70 -25.63 34.77
CA TYR A 218 5.25 -25.34 33.40
C TYR A 218 4.69 -26.58 32.70
N GLN A 219 5.27 -27.76 32.94
CA GLN A 219 4.81 -28.99 32.34
C GLN A 219 3.47 -29.46 32.92
N ASN A 220 3.24 -29.26 34.22
CA ASN A 220 1.93 -29.47 34.83
C ASN A 220 0.89 -28.46 34.31
N LYS A 221 1.29 -27.21 34.07
CA LYS A 221 0.40 -26.16 33.56
C LYS A 221 0.02 -26.37 32.10
N ILE A 222 0.94 -26.90 31.29
CA ILE A 222 0.66 -27.29 29.91
C ILE A 222 -0.29 -28.48 29.88
N GLN A 223 -0.12 -29.47 30.76
CA GLN A 223 -1.05 -30.60 30.88
C GLN A 223 -2.43 -30.17 31.36
N GLU A 224 -2.51 -29.20 32.28
CA GLU A 224 -3.78 -28.61 32.75
C GLU A 224 -4.50 -27.88 31.60
N LEU A 225 -3.76 -27.11 30.79
CA LEU A 225 -4.30 -26.42 29.61
C LEU A 225 -4.70 -27.39 28.50
N GLU A 226 -3.97 -28.48 28.29
CA GLU A 226 -4.34 -29.52 27.33
C GLU A 226 -5.59 -30.27 27.78
N GLN A 227 -5.74 -30.52 29.08
CA GLN A 227 -6.94 -31.10 29.68
C GLN A 227 -8.14 -30.15 29.57
N ASP A 228 -7.93 -28.85 29.74
CA ASP A 228 -8.95 -27.81 29.57
C ASP A 228 -9.38 -27.68 28.10
N VAL A 229 -8.46 -27.80 27.14
CA VAL A 229 -8.78 -27.82 25.70
C VAL A 229 -9.54 -29.09 25.32
N LEU A 230 -9.23 -30.24 25.92
CA LEU A 230 -10.00 -31.47 25.76
C LEU A 230 -11.40 -31.37 26.38
N ASN A 231 -11.51 -30.76 27.56
CA ASN A 231 -12.80 -30.48 28.19
C ASN A 231 -13.62 -29.48 27.39
N LEU A 232 -13.00 -28.44 26.82
CA LEU A 232 -13.64 -27.47 25.94
C LEU A 232 -14.09 -28.11 24.61
N LYS A 233 -13.30 -29.04 24.05
CA LYS A 233 -13.71 -29.83 22.88
C LYS A 233 -14.88 -30.76 23.19
N ASN A 234 -14.89 -31.39 24.35
CA ASN A 234 -16.01 -32.23 24.79
C ASN A 234 -17.25 -31.39 25.12
N LEU A 235 -17.10 -30.20 25.70
CA LEU A 235 -18.19 -29.24 25.94
C LEU A 235 -18.74 -28.65 24.63
N LEU A 236 -17.89 -28.46 23.62
CA LEU A 236 -18.31 -28.05 22.27
C LEU A 236 -19.00 -29.18 21.52
N ALA A 237 -18.58 -30.43 21.74
CA ALA A 237 -19.25 -31.61 21.20
C ALA A 237 -20.61 -31.86 21.90
N GLU A 238 -20.69 -31.71 23.23
CA GLU A 238 -21.96 -31.76 23.99
C GLU A 238 -22.90 -30.60 23.66
N ARG A 239 -22.37 -29.41 23.30
CA ARG A 239 -23.14 -28.27 22.77
C ARG A 239 -23.69 -28.47 21.35
N SER A 240 -23.26 -29.49 20.62
CA SER A 240 -23.77 -29.78 19.27
C SER A 240 -24.98 -30.73 19.25
N GLU A 241 -25.33 -31.35 20.38
CA GLU A 241 -26.44 -32.32 20.45
C GLU A 241 -27.51 -32.03 21.55
N GLY A 242 -27.51 -30.86 22.19
CA GLY A 242 -28.45 -30.53 23.27
C GLY A 242 -29.30 -29.29 23.00
N ASP A 243 -30.55 -29.50 22.60
CA ASP A 243 -31.64 -28.50 22.66
C ASP A 243 -31.88 -28.09 24.12
N GLY A 244 -31.57 -26.83 24.50
CA GLY A 244 -31.88 -26.31 25.84
C GLY A 244 -30.99 -25.16 26.33
N MET A 245 -31.56 -23.94 26.32
CA MET A 245 -31.21 -22.71 27.06
C MET A 245 -29.72 -22.40 27.34
N THR A 246 -29.21 -21.35 26.71
CA THR A 246 -27.83 -20.85 26.91
C THR A 246 -27.68 -20.07 28.22
N VAL A 247 -26.45 -20.11 28.76
CA VAL A 247 -25.99 -19.42 30.00
C VAL A 247 -26.33 -17.92 30.01
N ASP A 248 -26.38 -17.29 28.84
CA ASP A 248 -26.74 -15.88 28.68
C ASP A 248 -28.21 -15.59 29.04
N GLN A 249 -29.11 -16.56 28.85
CA GLN A 249 -30.51 -16.45 29.25
C GLN A 249 -30.67 -16.55 30.78
N LEU A 250 -29.78 -17.32 31.42
CA LEU A 250 -29.72 -17.50 32.87
C LEU A 250 -29.13 -16.27 33.56
N GLU A 251 -28.12 -15.62 32.96
CA GLU A 251 -27.62 -14.32 33.42
C GLU A 251 -28.65 -13.20 33.21
N LEU A 252 -29.42 -13.24 32.10
CA LEU A 252 -30.49 -12.27 31.85
C LEU A 252 -31.68 -12.46 32.80
N GLU A 253 -32.02 -13.70 33.17
CA GLU A 253 -33.03 -14.01 34.19
C GLU A 253 -32.54 -13.69 35.60
N GLN A 254 -31.25 -13.90 35.91
CA GLN A 254 -30.64 -13.47 37.18
C GLN A 254 -30.57 -11.95 37.31
N LEU A 255 -30.31 -11.23 36.21
CA LEU A 255 -30.35 -9.77 36.15
C LEU A 255 -31.78 -9.25 36.26
N ARG A 256 -32.77 -9.89 35.60
CA ARG A 256 -34.20 -9.57 35.77
C ARG A 256 -34.69 -9.87 37.20
N ALA A 257 -34.23 -10.94 37.83
CA ALA A 257 -34.54 -11.26 39.22
C ALA A 257 -33.92 -10.24 40.19
N LYS A 258 -32.68 -9.80 39.96
CA LYS A 258 -32.04 -8.72 40.73
C LYS A 258 -32.73 -7.37 40.57
N VAL A 259 -33.19 -7.04 39.36
CA VAL A 259 -33.97 -5.82 39.11
C VAL A 259 -35.32 -5.90 39.82
N ALA A 260 -36.00 -7.05 39.81
CA ALA A 260 -37.24 -7.26 40.56
C ALA A 260 -37.05 -7.21 42.08
N GLU A 261 -35.92 -7.71 42.62
CA GLU A 261 -35.56 -7.58 44.04
C GLU A 261 -35.27 -6.12 44.45
N LEU A 262 -34.62 -5.35 43.58
CA LEU A 262 -34.36 -3.92 43.79
C LEU A 262 -35.63 -3.07 43.67
N GLU A 263 -36.56 -3.44 42.78
CA GLU A 263 -37.88 -2.83 42.67
C GLU A 263 -38.79 -3.18 43.87
N ALA A 264 -38.69 -4.39 44.43
CA ALA A 264 -39.38 -4.77 45.67
C ALA A 264 -38.83 -4.06 46.92
N GLY A 265 -37.59 -3.59 46.88
CA GLY A 265 -36.92 -2.83 47.95
C GLY A 265 -37.21 -1.32 47.96
N SER A 266 -38.03 -0.80 47.03
CA SER A 266 -38.20 0.65 46.79
C SER A 266 -39.04 1.41 47.84
N MET A 267 -39.13 0.91 49.08
CA MET A 267 -39.67 1.65 50.22
C MET A 267 -38.56 2.02 51.22
N GLN A 268 -37.41 2.50 50.72
CA GLN A 268 -36.47 3.29 51.51
C GLN A 268 -35.87 4.43 50.67
N PRO A 269 -35.68 5.63 51.25
CA PRO A 269 -35.29 6.81 50.49
C PRO A 269 -33.78 6.82 50.23
N GLY A 270 -33.38 6.78 48.95
CA GLY A 270 -31.98 7.06 48.57
C GLY A 270 -31.44 6.34 47.32
N ILE A 271 -32.26 6.00 46.32
CA ILE A 271 -31.75 5.42 45.06
C ILE A 271 -31.85 6.47 43.94
N ASN A 272 -30.74 6.67 43.24
CA ASN A 272 -30.57 7.65 42.18
C ASN A 272 -31.33 7.20 40.92
N ILE A 273 -32.46 7.84 40.64
CA ILE A 273 -33.42 7.47 39.59
C ILE A 273 -32.75 7.46 38.19
N ASP A 274 -31.76 8.34 37.99
CA ASP A 274 -31.02 8.49 36.74
C ASP A 274 -30.20 7.24 36.36
N GLU A 275 -29.73 6.48 37.35
CA GLU A 275 -28.91 5.29 37.11
C GLU A 275 -29.77 4.09 36.68
N ILE A 276 -31.01 4.02 37.19
CA ILE A 276 -32.00 3.02 36.76
C ILE A 276 -32.46 3.32 35.33
N GLU A 277 -32.64 4.59 34.99
CA GLU A 277 -33.09 4.99 33.66
C GLU A 277 -32.01 4.74 32.60
N ARG A 278 -30.73 4.96 32.96
CA ARG A 278 -29.58 4.60 32.11
C ARG A 278 -29.49 3.09 31.85
N LEU A 279 -29.62 2.27 32.90
CA LEU A 279 -29.60 0.81 32.75
C LEU A 279 -30.78 0.28 31.92
N ARG A 280 -31.92 0.98 31.93
CA ARG A 280 -33.06 0.65 31.05
C ARG A 280 -32.77 0.99 29.60
N GLN A 281 -32.11 2.11 29.33
CA GLN A 281 -31.71 2.49 27.99
C GLN A 281 -30.67 1.51 27.42
N ASP A 282 -29.65 1.16 28.20
CA ASP A 282 -28.62 0.20 27.79
C ASP A 282 -29.22 -1.20 27.51
N SER A 283 -30.20 -1.63 28.31
CA SER A 283 -30.94 -2.89 28.11
C SER A 283 -31.78 -2.89 26.82
N SER A 284 -32.37 -1.74 26.48
CA SER A 284 -33.13 -1.56 25.23
C SER A 284 -32.22 -1.61 24.01
N GLU A 285 -31.06 -0.95 24.08
CA GLU A 285 -30.08 -0.93 23.00
C GLU A 285 -29.49 -2.34 22.77
N LEU A 286 -29.24 -3.10 23.85
CA LEU A 286 -28.80 -4.49 23.76
C LEU A 286 -29.86 -5.41 23.12
N ALA A 287 -31.15 -5.20 23.44
CA ALA A 287 -32.24 -5.96 22.83
C ALA A 287 -32.36 -5.69 21.32
N GLU A 288 -32.15 -4.45 20.89
CA GLU A 288 -32.16 -4.08 19.48
C GLU A 288 -30.96 -4.66 18.72
N ALA A 289 -29.77 -4.67 19.34
CA ALA A 289 -28.58 -5.30 18.79
C ALA A 289 -28.77 -6.82 18.60
N ASN A 290 -29.38 -7.50 19.57
CA ASN A 290 -29.68 -8.93 19.47
C ASN A 290 -30.71 -9.25 18.39
N ALA A 291 -31.71 -8.38 18.20
CA ALA A 291 -32.67 -8.54 17.10
C ALA A 291 -32.01 -8.39 15.71
N LYS A 292 -31.05 -7.47 15.58
CA LYS A 292 -30.26 -7.29 14.35
C LYS A 292 -29.34 -8.48 14.08
N LEU A 293 -28.71 -9.04 15.12
CA LEU A 293 -27.89 -10.25 14.99
C LEU A 293 -28.71 -11.47 14.55
N ALA A 294 -29.92 -11.65 15.10
CA ALA A 294 -30.82 -12.73 14.68
C ALA A 294 -31.28 -12.59 13.22
N ALA A 295 -31.53 -11.36 12.75
CA ALA A 295 -31.86 -11.10 11.35
C ALA A 295 -30.67 -11.43 10.42
N LEU A 296 -29.46 -11.02 10.79
CA LEU A 296 -28.24 -11.32 10.02
C LEU A 296 -27.92 -12.82 9.97
N GLN A 297 -28.17 -13.56 11.05
CA GLN A 297 -28.04 -15.01 11.04
C GLN A 297 -29.03 -15.67 10.09
N LYS A 298 -30.29 -15.22 10.08
CA LYS A 298 -31.31 -15.74 9.15
C LYS A 298 -30.96 -15.49 7.69
N ASP A 299 -30.40 -14.32 7.39
CA ASP A 299 -29.94 -13.98 6.05
C ASP A 299 -28.72 -14.83 5.65
N ALA A 300 -27.78 -15.05 6.57
CA ALA A 300 -26.64 -15.94 6.36
C ALA A 300 -27.08 -17.37 6.04
N ASP A 301 -28.05 -17.92 6.78
CA ASP A 301 -28.58 -19.26 6.53
C ASP A 301 -29.25 -19.35 5.14
N ALA A 302 -29.99 -18.33 4.71
CA ALA A 302 -30.57 -18.27 3.37
C ALA A 302 -29.52 -18.24 2.25
N PHE A 303 -28.38 -17.57 2.48
CA PHE A 303 -27.24 -17.60 1.56
C PHE A 303 -26.57 -18.98 1.49
N THR A 304 -26.50 -19.71 2.59
CA THR A 304 -25.98 -21.09 2.56
C THR A 304 -26.90 -22.05 1.79
N GLU A 305 -28.22 -21.91 1.93
CA GLU A 305 -29.19 -22.74 1.20
C GLU A 305 -29.14 -22.46 -0.32
N THR A 306 -28.99 -21.20 -0.71
CA THR A 306 -28.84 -20.83 -2.13
C THR A 306 -27.49 -21.30 -2.70
N ALA A 307 -26.40 -21.20 -1.94
CA ALA A 307 -25.11 -21.76 -2.34
C ALA A 307 -25.16 -23.28 -2.55
N MET A 308 -25.87 -24.02 -1.68
CA MET A 308 -26.08 -25.47 -1.87
C MET A 308 -26.92 -25.80 -3.11
N LYS A 309 -27.92 -24.98 -3.46
CA LYS A 309 -28.70 -25.19 -4.70
C LYS A 309 -27.84 -24.95 -5.96
N VAL A 310 -26.94 -23.97 -5.92
CA VAL A 310 -26.03 -23.69 -7.04
C VAL A 310 -25.03 -24.84 -7.24
N THR A 311 -24.45 -25.38 -6.18
CA THR A 311 -23.50 -26.52 -6.30
C THR A 311 -24.17 -27.79 -6.82
N VAL A 312 -25.44 -28.03 -6.48
CA VAL A 312 -26.23 -29.13 -7.05
C VAL A 312 -26.47 -28.92 -8.55
N LEU A 313 -26.85 -27.70 -8.97
CA LEU A 313 -27.06 -27.38 -10.39
C LEU A 313 -25.76 -27.46 -11.21
N GLU A 314 -24.61 -27.09 -10.63
CA GLU A 314 -23.30 -27.26 -11.25
C GLU A 314 -22.93 -28.73 -11.44
N SER A 315 -23.21 -29.57 -10.44
CA SER A 315 -23.05 -31.03 -10.55
C SER A 315 -23.95 -31.62 -11.63
N ASP A 316 -25.21 -31.20 -11.72
CA ASP A 316 -26.15 -31.67 -12.75
C ASP A 316 -25.71 -31.23 -14.16
N CYS A 317 -25.21 -30.01 -14.31
CA CYS A 317 -24.61 -29.54 -15.57
C CYS A 317 -23.39 -30.38 -15.97
N ALA A 318 -22.52 -30.74 -15.02
CA ALA A 318 -21.38 -31.60 -15.28
C ALA A 318 -21.79 -33.01 -15.76
N GLN A 319 -22.80 -33.60 -15.12
CA GLN A 319 -23.33 -34.92 -15.52
C GLN A 319 -23.99 -34.90 -16.91
N LEU A 320 -24.69 -33.82 -17.27
CA LEU A 320 -25.29 -33.66 -18.59
C LEU A 320 -24.21 -33.52 -19.68
N ASN A 321 -23.13 -32.79 -19.40
CA ASN A 321 -22.00 -32.67 -20.33
C ASN A 321 -21.27 -34.01 -20.54
N GLU A 322 -21.11 -34.82 -19.50
CA GLU A 322 -20.51 -36.15 -19.62
C GLU A 322 -21.39 -37.10 -20.46
N LYS A 323 -22.71 -37.03 -20.29
CA LYS A 323 -23.67 -37.80 -21.14
C LYS A 323 -23.64 -37.36 -22.60
N LEU A 324 -23.50 -36.05 -22.86
CA LEU A 324 -23.34 -35.52 -24.22
C LEU A 324 -22.07 -36.06 -24.88
N ALA A 325 -20.94 -36.01 -24.17
CA ALA A 325 -19.67 -36.54 -24.67
C ALA A 325 -19.74 -38.06 -24.95
N ALA A 326 -20.45 -38.82 -24.12
CA ALA A 326 -20.66 -40.25 -24.35
C ALA A 326 -21.48 -40.55 -25.62
N LEU A 327 -22.55 -39.79 -25.86
CA LEU A 327 -23.39 -39.93 -27.06
C LEU A 327 -22.66 -39.52 -28.35
N GLU A 328 -21.79 -38.51 -28.28
CA GLU A 328 -20.94 -38.12 -29.42
C GLU A 328 -19.96 -39.23 -29.79
N LEU A 329 -19.34 -39.87 -28.79
CA LEU A 329 -18.42 -40.98 -29.01
C LEU A 329 -19.12 -42.23 -29.57
N GLU A 330 -20.36 -42.48 -29.16
CA GLU A 330 -21.19 -43.55 -29.72
C GLU A 330 -21.59 -43.27 -31.18
N ARG A 331 -21.94 -42.01 -31.50
CA ARG A 331 -22.20 -41.58 -32.87
C ARG A 331 -20.98 -41.75 -33.76
N GLU A 332 -19.78 -41.36 -33.31
CA GLU A 332 -18.54 -41.57 -34.07
C GLU A 332 -18.25 -43.05 -34.33
N LYS A 333 -18.48 -43.91 -33.33
CA LYS A 333 -18.36 -45.37 -33.51
C LYS A 333 -19.33 -45.91 -34.56
N LEU A 334 -20.60 -45.50 -34.53
CA LEU A 334 -21.59 -45.93 -35.52
C LEU A 334 -21.29 -45.42 -36.94
N VAL A 335 -20.67 -44.24 -37.06
CA VAL A 335 -20.19 -43.71 -38.34
C VAL A 335 -19.01 -44.55 -38.85
N ALA A 336 -18.03 -44.84 -38.01
CA ALA A 336 -16.89 -45.70 -38.37
C ALA A 336 -17.32 -47.13 -38.74
N GLU A 337 -18.31 -47.70 -38.03
CA GLU A 337 -18.88 -49.01 -38.36
C GLU A 337 -19.60 -48.98 -39.72
N ASN A 338 -20.33 -47.91 -40.04
CA ASN A 338 -20.94 -47.72 -41.37
C ASN A 338 -19.88 -47.60 -42.48
N GLU A 339 -18.76 -46.93 -42.23
CA GLU A 339 -17.69 -46.81 -43.21
C GLU A 339 -16.96 -48.14 -43.43
N THR A 340 -16.73 -48.92 -42.38
CA THR A 340 -16.13 -50.27 -42.50
C THR A 340 -17.05 -51.25 -43.22
N LEU A 341 -18.37 -51.22 -42.96
CA LEU A 341 -19.35 -52.01 -43.71
C LEU A 341 -19.42 -51.60 -45.19
N LYS A 342 -19.28 -50.30 -45.51
CA LYS A 342 -19.18 -49.83 -46.90
C LYS A 342 -17.89 -50.28 -47.59
N ALA A 343 -16.76 -50.29 -46.86
CA ALA A 343 -15.48 -50.72 -47.40
C ALA A 343 -15.42 -52.24 -47.64
N GLY A 344 -16.00 -53.04 -46.74
CA GLY A 344 -16.09 -54.50 -46.88
C GLY A 344 -17.01 -54.98 -48.01
N ALA A 345 -17.93 -54.15 -48.49
CA ALA A 345 -18.78 -54.44 -49.64
C ALA A 345 -18.04 -54.37 -50.99
N SER A 346 -16.77 -53.93 -51.01
CA SER A 346 -15.99 -53.72 -52.24
C SER A 346 -15.06 -54.88 -52.64
N GLU A 347 -14.93 -55.94 -51.83
CA GLU A 347 -14.03 -57.09 -52.10
C GLU A 347 -14.64 -58.48 -51.78
N ALA A 348 -15.93 -58.70 -52.08
CA ALA A 348 -16.53 -60.04 -51.99
C ALA A 348 -17.06 -60.54 -53.35
N SER A 349 -16.79 -61.82 -53.63
CA SER A 349 -17.11 -62.53 -54.86
C SER A 349 -18.62 -62.55 -55.19
N THR A 350 -18.92 -62.60 -56.48
CA THR A 350 -20.25 -62.45 -57.12
C THR A 350 -21.37 -63.42 -56.71
N GLU A 351 -21.15 -64.32 -55.75
CA GLU A 351 -22.21 -65.18 -55.19
C GLU A 351 -22.87 -64.61 -53.92
N ASP A 352 -22.25 -63.65 -53.21
CA ASP A 352 -22.86 -62.98 -52.04
C ASP A 352 -23.62 -61.67 -52.39
N VAL A 353 -23.41 -61.11 -53.59
CA VAL A 353 -24.12 -59.89 -54.06
C VAL A 353 -25.64 -60.14 -54.19
N GLY A 354 -26.06 -61.38 -54.39
CA GLY A 354 -27.47 -61.77 -54.43
C GLY A 354 -28.16 -61.70 -53.06
N ALA A 355 -27.47 -62.11 -52.00
CA ALA A 355 -27.99 -62.07 -50.62
C ALA A 355 -28.12 -60.62 -50.12
N TYR A 356 -27.10 -59.80 -50.35
CA TYR A 356 -27.14 -58.37 -50.02
C TYR A 356 -28.17 -57.59 -50.83
N LYS A 357 -28.41 -57.93 -52.11
CA LYS A 357 -29.51 -57.33 -52.88
C LYS A 357 -30.87 -57.69 -52.31
N LEU A 358 -31.08 -58.93 -51.88
CA LEU A 358 -32.34 -59.36 -51.28
C LEU A 358 -32.58 -58.69 -49.91
N GLU A 359 -31.51 -58.51 -49.14
CA GLU A 359 -31.55 -57.82 -47.85
C GLU A 359 -31.76 -56.31 -48.00
N ILE A 360 -31.17 -55.68 -49.01
CA ILE A 360 -31.47 -54.29 -49.39
C ILE A 360 -32.92 -54.13 -49.83
N VAL A 361 -33.50 -55.10 -50.56
CA VAL A 361 -34.92 -55.06 -50.95
C VAL A 361 -35.82 -55.20 -49.73
N LYS A 362 -35.51 -56.12 -48.80
CA LYS A 362 -36.25 -56.26 -47.54
C LYS A 362 -36.16 -54.99 -46.68
N LEU A 363 -34.97 -54.40 -46.57
CA LEU A 363 -34.77 -53.16 -45.82
C LEU A 363 -35.55 -52.00 -46.46
N ARG A 364 -35.59 -51.90 -47.79
CA ARG A 364 -36.42 -50.92 -48.50
C ARG A 364 -37.90 -51.13 -48.28
N GLU A 365 -38.36 -52.38 -48.28
CA GLU A 365 -39.78 -52.71 -48.05
C GLU A 365 -40.19 -52.39 -46.60
N THR A 366 -39.31 -52.64 -45.62
CA THR A 366 -39.54 -52.19 -44.23
C THR A 366 -39.50 -50.67 -44.08
N LEU A 367 -38.63 -49.97 -44.83
CA LEU A 367 -38.58 -48.50 -44.82
C LEU A 367 -39.87 -47.92 -45.40
N GLN A 368 -40.34 -48.45 -46.52
CA GLN A 368 -41.61 -48.09 -47.15
C GLN A 368 -42.81 -48.32 -46.20
N GLN A 369 -42.85 -49.45 -45.48
CA GLN A 369 -43.89 -49.72 -44.48
C GLN A 369 -43.86 -48.70 -43.32
N ARG A 370 -42.67 -48.29 -42.86
CA ARG A 370 -42.53 -47.27 -41.81
C ARG A 370 -42.89 -45.87 -42.31
N GLU A 371 -42.60 -45.56 -43.57
CA GLU A 371 -43.02 -44.31 -44.21
C GLU A 371 -44.55 -44.26 -44.36
N ASP A 372 -45.20 -45.36 -44.74
CA ASP A 372 -46.67 -45.45 -44.83
C ASP A 372 -47.33 -45.37 -43.44
N GLU A 373 -46.74 -45.95 -42.40
CA GLU A 373 -47.19 -45.80 -41.01
C GLU A 373 -47.04 -44.35 -40.52
N LEU A 374 -45.93 -43.69 -40.83
CA LEU A 374 -45.73 -42.26 -40.51
C LEU A 374 -46.73 -41.37 -41.25
N ALA A 375 -47.04 -41.67 -42.51
CA ALA A 375 -48.04 -40.94 -43.27
C ALA A 375 -49.44 -41.08 -42.63
N ARG A 376 -49.82 -42.30 -42.21
CA ARG A 376 -51.09 -42.54 -41.49
C ARG A 376 -51.14 -41.82 -40.15
N LEU A 377 -50.04 -41.83 -39.39
CA LEU A 377 -49.96 -41.13 -38.10
C LEU A 377 -50.02 -39.61 -38.27
N ARG A 378 -49.40 -39.05 -39.31
CA ARG A 378 -49.50 -37.63 -39.63
C ARG A 378 -50.93 -37.21 -39.97
N VAL A 379 -51.62 -37.96 -40.81
CA VAL A 379 -53.04 -37.69 -41.14
C VAL A 379 -53.93 -37.81 -39.90
N SER A 380 -53.65 -38.77 -39.01
CA SER A 380 -54.36 -38.91 -37.73
C SER A 380 -54.04 -37.81 -36.71
N LEU A 381 -52.87 -37.17 -36.82
CA LEU A 381 -52.48 -36.02 -36.00
C LEU A 381 -53.13 -34.74 -36.54
N GLU A 382 -53.12 -34.52 -37.85
CA GLU A 382 -53.82 -33.39 -38.49
C GLU A 382 -55.33 -33.46 -38.23
N SER A 383 -55.95 -34.65 -38.30
CA SER A 383 -57.38 -34.79 -37.98
C SER A 383 -57.70 -34.51 -36.51
N ARG A 384 -56.76 -34.73 -35.59
CA ARG A 384 -56.91 -34.37 -34.16
C ARG A 384 -56.63 -32.89 -33.90
N GLN A 385 -55.79 -32.26 -34.70
CA GLN A 385 -55.45 -30.85 -34.60
C GLN A 385 -56.61 -29.97 -35.11
N ASP A 386 -57.33 -30.42 -36.14
CA ASP A 386 -58.54 -29.74 -36.67
C ASP A 386 -59.77 -29.86 -35.75
N GLU A 387 -59.88 -30.94 -34.96
CA GLU A 387 -60.95 -31.08 -33.94
C GLU A 387 -60.67 -30.26 -32.67
N SER A 388 -59.40 -29.94 -32.37
CA SER A 388 -58.97 -29.15 -31.21
C SER A 388 -58.94 -27.63 -31.46
N MET A 389 -58.81 -27.19 -32.72
CA MET A 389 -58.71 -25.76 -33.10
C MET A 389 -60.07 -25.09 -33.41
N ASN A 390 -61.17 -25.86 -33.39
CA ASN A 390 -62.53 -25.36 -33.68
C ASN A 390 -63.37 -25.07 -32.44
N ASP A 391 -62.83 -25.20 -31.23
CA ASP A 391 -63.52 -24.80 -30.00
C ASP A 391 -63.17 -23.33 -29.66
N PRO A 392 -64.13 -22.39 -29.77
CA PRO A 392 -63.87 -20.97 -29.55
C PRO A 392 -63.37 -20.64 -28.13
N ALA A 393 -63.66 -21.47 -27.13
CA ALA A 393 -63.20 -21.26 -25.75
C ALA A 393 -61.68 -21.43 -25.59
N ILE A 394 -61.08 -22.39 -26.31
CA ILE A 394 -59.63 -22.65 -26.22
C ILE A 394 -58.84 -21.53 -26.91
N ARG A 395 -59.37 -20.94 -27.99
CA ARG A 395 -58.75 -19.78 -28.64
C ARG A 395 -58.70 -18.55 -27.74
N GLU A 396 -59.79 -18.27 -27.04
CA GLU A 396 -59.86 -17.13 -26.14
C GLU A 396 -58.91 -17.30 -24.94
N GLU A 397 -58.77 -18.52 -24.41
CA GLU A 397 -57.83 -18.84 -23.34
C GLU A 397 -56.36 -18.73 -23.79
N VAL A 398 -56.06 -19.17 -25.03
CA VAL A 398 -54.71 -19.00 -25.62
C VAL A 398 -54.40 -17.52 -25.87
N GLU A 399 -55.34 -16.72 -26.38
CA GLU A 399 -55.13 -15.27 -26.54
C GLU A 399 -54.91 -14.57 -25.20
N GLN A 400 -55.69 -14.91 -24.16
CA GLN A 400 -55.50 -14.37 -22.81
C GLN A 400 -54.14 -14.75 -22.21
N LEU A 401 -53.72 -16.01 -22.34
CA LEU A 401 -52.41 -16.45 -21.88
C LEU A 401 -51.28 -15.77 -22.65
N THR A 402 -51.45 -15.55 -23.96
CA THR A 402 -50.45 -14.86 -24.78
C THR A 402 -50.32 -13.39 -24.37
N GLN A 403 -51.44 -12.72 -24.09
CA GLN A 403 -51.46 -11.36 -23.56
C GLN A 403 -50.78 -11.28 -22.18
N GLN A 404 -51.06 -12.25 -21.31
CA GLN A 404 -50.48 -12.31 -19.97
C GLN A 404 -48.97 -12.57 -19.99
N VAL A 405 -48.48 -13.40 -20.93
CA VAL A 405 -47.04 -13.61 -21.15
C VAL A 405 -46.38 -12.34 -21.68
N ALA A 406 -47.03 -11.62 -22.59
CA ALA A 406 -46.51 -10.34 -23.10
C ALA A 406 -46.38 -9.28 -21.99
N ASP A 407 -47.38 -9.17 -21.11
CA ASP A 407 -47.34 -8.26 -19.95
C ASP A 407 -46.24 -8.66 -18.95
N GLN A 408 -46.05 -9.96 -18.72
CA GLN A 408 -44.95 -10.45 -17.87
C GLN A 408 -43.58 -10.18 -18.49
N MET A 409 -43.41 -10.31 -19.81
CA MET A 409 -42.15 -9.97 -20.47
C MET A 409 -41.83 -8.47 -20.37
N LEU A 410 -42.83 -7.60 -20.52
CA LEU A 410 -42.66 -6.15 -20.32
C LEU A 410 -42.29 -5.81 -18.86
N ALA A 411 -42.89 -6.50 -17.89
CA ALA A 411 -42.53 -6.34 -16.48
C ALA A 411 -41.08 -6.76 -16.23
N ILE A 412 -40.63 -7.91 -16.77
CA ILE A 412 -39.25 -8.38 -16.64
C ILE A 412 -38.28 -7.37 -17.27
N GLN A 413 -38.59 -6.84 -18.46
CA GLN A 413 -37.74 -5.86 -19.13
C GLN A 413 -37.60 -4.56 -18.31
N ASN A 414 -38.67 -4.13 -17.64
CA ASN A 414 -38.62 -3.00 -16.70
C ASN A 414 -37.78 -3.32 -15.45
N PHE A 415 -37.87 -4.53 -14.91
CA PHE A 415 -37.05 -4.96 -13.78
C PHE A 415 -35.57 -5.06 -14.15
N GLU A 416 -35.24 -5.56 -15.34
CA GLU A 416 -33.86 -5.58 -15.86
C GLU A 416 -33.31 -4.15 -16.01
N GLY A 417 -34.12 -3.21 -16.50
CA GLY A 417 -33.74 -1.80 -16.56
C GLY A 417 -33.47 -1.18 -15.18
N ILE A 418 -34.24 -1.54 -14.15
CA ILE A 418 -33.99 -1.11 -12.77
C ILE A 418 -32.72 -1.76 -12.22
N LEU A 419 -32.52 -3.06 -12.45
CA LEU A 419 -31.33 -3.78 -12.00
C LEU A 419 -30.04 -3.27 -12.66
N SER A 420 -30.09 -2.88 -13.93
CA SER A 420 -28.96 -2.25 -14.61
C SER A 420 -28.59 -0.92 -13.95
N LYS A 421 -29.60 -0.09 -13.66
CA LYS A 421 -29.37 1.21 -12.98
C LYS A 421 -28.85 1.05 -11.57
N THR A 422 -29.35 0.08 -10.80
CA THR A 422 -28.84 -0.18 -9.45
C THR A 422 -27.42 -0.74 -9.49
N ARG A 423 -27.09 -1.56 -10.49
CA ARG A 423 -25.73 -2.06 -10.71
C ARG A 423 -24.74 -0.95 -11.05
N GLU A 424 -25.10 -0.05 -11.97
CA GLU A 424 -24.29 1.13 -12.30
C GLU A 424 -24.06 2.04 -11.08
N GLN A 425 -25.10 2.24 -10.26
CA GLN A 425 -24.98 3.00 -9.00
C GLN A 425 -24.06 2.30 -7.99
N LEU A 426 -24.13 0.97 -7.91
CA LEU A 426 -23.28 0.20 -7.01
C LEU A 426 -21.82 0.28 -7.45
N GLU A 427 -21.54 0.12 -8.75
CA GLU A 427 -20.20 0.25 -9.33
C GLU A 427 -19.63 1.65 -9.10
N ALA A 428 -20.43 2.70 -9.32
CA ALA A 428 -20.02 4.08 -9.03
C ALA A 428 -19.70 4.28 -7.54
N LYS A 429 -20.49 3.70 -6.64
CA LYS A 429 -20.25 3.75 -5.18
C LYS A 429 -19.05 2.91 -4.77
N THR A 430 -18.81 1.76 -5.39
CA THR A 430 -17.60 0.96 -5.15
C THR A 430 -16.36 1.72 -5.57
N LEU A 431 -16.39 2.40 -6.71
CA LEU A 431 -15.27 3.21 -7.20
C LEU A 431 -15.04 4.47 -6.34
N GLU A 432 -16.11 5.06 -5.79
CA GLU A 432 -16.01 6.12 -4.78
C GLU A 432 -15.37 5.60 -3.47
N VAL A 433 -15.77 4.41 -3.01
CA VAL A 433 -15.18 3.75 -1.84
C VAL A 433 -13.72 3.38 -2.08
N GLU A 434 -13.36 2.90 -3.27
CA GLU A 434 -11.96 2.63 -3.63
C GLU A 434 -11.12 3.90 -3.69
N ASN A 435 -11.66 4.99 -4.25
CA ASN A 435 -10.99 6.29 -4.23
C ASN A 435 -10.84 6.84 -2.80
N LEU A 436 -11.85 6.67 -1.95
CA LEU A 436 -11.76 7.04 -0.54
C LEU A 436 -10.77 6.14 0.21
N LYS A 437 -10.74 4.84 -0.06
CA LYS A 437 -9.75 3.90 0.48
C LYS A 437 -8.34 4.20 -0.02
N ALA A 438 -8.15 4.63 -1.26
CA ALA A 438 -6.84 5.04 -1.76
C ALA A 438 -6.38 6.34 -1.08
N ARG A 439 -7.32 7.28 -0.84
CA ARG A 439 -7.03 8.52 -0.09
C ARG A 439 -6.79 8.28 1.40
N LEU A 440 -7.44 7.29 2.00
CA LEU A 440 -7.27 6.92 3.42
C LEU A 440 -6.10 5.94 3.63
N GLY A 441 -5.86 5.04 2.69
CA GLY A 441 -4.74 4.08 2.66
C GLY A 441 -3.39 4.74 2.41
N GLY A 442 -3.38 5.98 1.91
CA GLY A 442 -2.20 6.85 1.99
C GLY A 442 -1.83 7.26 3.42
N ASN A 443 -2.73 7.12 4.41
CA ASN A 443 -2.55 7.54 5.80
C ASN A 443 -2.71 6.43 6.84
N GLU A 444 -3.12 5.21 6.47
CA GLU A 444 -3.32 4.08 7.39
C GLU A 444 -2.45 2.87 7.04
N ALA A 445 -1.18 2.93 7.45
CA ALA A 445 -0.41 1.73 7.78
C ALA A 445 -1.01 1.02 9.01
N PRO A 446 -0.92 -0.34 9.09
CA PRO A 446 -1.64 -1.16 10.04
C PRO A 446 -1.27 -0.87 11.50
N VAL A 447 -2.24 -1.12 12.37
CA VAL A 447 -2.18 -0.93 13.82
C VAL A 447 -1.23 -1.95 14.44
N GLU A 448 0.07 -1.63 14.45
CA GLU A 448 1.05 -2.26 15.34
C GLU A 448 1.75 -1.17 16.18
N GLU A 449 1.68 -1.39 17.49
CA GLU A 449 2.40 -0.72 18.59
C GLU A 449 2.78 0.77 18.44
N LYS A 450 1.90 1.71 18.81
CA LYS A 450 2.21 3.10 19.23
C LYS A 450 3.50 3.71 18.63
N VAL A 451 3.75 3.54 17.33
CA VAL A 451 4.84 4.22 16.64
C VAL A 451 4.30 5.62 16.38
N ILE A 452 4.98 6.62 16.92
CA ILE A 452 4.65 8.01 16.61
C ILE A 452 4.80 8.15 15.09
N LYS A 453 3.67 8.33 14.39
CA LYS A 453 3.67 8.69 12.96
C LYS A 453 4.27 10.09 12.87
N VAL A 454 5.57 10.14 12.59
CA VAL A 454 6.31 11.38 12.33
C VAL A 454 6.11 11.71 10.86
N GLU A 455 4.87 12.09 10.51
CA GLU A 455 4.54 12.65 9.20
C GLU A 455 4.02 14.06 9.44
N GLY A 456 4.87 15.05 9.14
CA GLY A 456 4.56 16.48 9.25
C GLY A 456 4.95 17.10 10.59
N ASP A 457 5.96 17.98 10.54
CA ASP A 457 6.33 18.98 11.55
C ASP A 457 7.02 18.47 12.83
N SER A 458 8.27 18.04 12.64
CA SER A 458 9.20 17.49 13.64
C SER A 458 9.93 18.55 14.49
N ASP A 459 9.33 19.70 14.82
CA ASP A 459 9.97 20.64 15.77
C ASP A 459 10.12 19.98 17.15
N ILE A 460 9.11 19.21 17.55
CA ILE A 460 9.11 18.47 18.81
C ILE A 460 10.18 17.38 18.79
N VAL A 461 10.21 16.54 17.75
CA VAL A 461 11.21 15.46 17.65
C VAL A 461 12.62 16.03 17.48
N SER A 462 12.80 17.11 16.72
CA SER A 462 14.09 17.81 16.63
C SER A 462 14.51 18.35 17.99
N SER A 463 13.59 18.97 18.76
CA SER A 463 13.90 19.47 20.10
C SER A 463 14.25 18.34 21.09
N PHE A 464 13.61 17.17 20.96
CA PHE A 464 13.96 15.98 21.75
C PHE A 464 15.34 15.44 21.36
N ILE A 465 15.67 15.44 20.07
CA ILE A 465 16.99 15.07 19.57
C ILE A 465 18.06 16.05 20.10
N ASP A 466 17.78 17.35 20.09
CA ASP A 466 18.68 18.38 20.63
C ASP A 466 18.91 18.19 22.13
N PHE A 467 17.84 17.86 22.87
CA PHE A 467 17.94 17.50 24.28
C PHE A 467 18.77 16.23 24.49
N PHE A 468 18.56 15.20 23.68
CA PHE A 468 19.31 13.94 23.72
C PHE A 468 20.81 14.18 23.47
N ASP A 469 21.16 14.95 22.43
CA ASP A 469 22.54 15.33 22.13
C ASP A 469 23.18 16.16 23.25
N GLY A 470 22.41 17.08 23.83
CA GLY A 470 22.85 17.85 24.99
C GLY A 470 23.15 16.96 26.20
N LEU A 471 22.26 16.00 26.48
CA LEU A 471 22.43 15.02 27.55
C LEU A 471 23.66 14.14 27.30
N ASP A 472 23.85 13.66 26.08
CA ASP A 472 25.02 12.89 25.65
C ASP A 472 26.33 13.66 25.89
N SER A 473 26.37 14.93 25.49
CA SER A 473 27.56 15.76 25.71
C SER A 473 27.85 15.99 27.20
N VAL A 474 26.82 16.05 28.04
CA VAL A 474 26.98 16.22 29.49
C VAL A 474 27.48 14.92 30.12
N ILE A 475 26.91 13.77 29.74
CA ILE A 475 27.33 12.45 30.24
C ILE A 475 28.78 12.15 29.85
N ALA A 476 29.18 12.48 28.62
CA ALA A 476 30.55 12.29 28.15
C ALA A 476 31.58 13.07 28.97
N LYS A 477 31.19 14.22 29.53
CA LYS A 477 32.07 15.04 30.41
C LYS A 477 31.97 14.62 31.87
N ASN A 478 30.77 14.29 32.35
CA ASN A 478 30.47 13.93 33.72
C ASN A 478 29.51 12.73 33.74
N PRO A 479 30.02 11.50 33.95
CA PRO A 479 29.19 10.30 33.98
C PRO A 479 28.42 10.24 35.30
N VAL A 480 27.25 10.88 35.34
CA VAL A 480 26.31 10.79 36.45
C VAL A 480 25.38 9.59 36.21
N PRO A 481 25.26 8.62 37.14
CA PRO A 481 24.48 7.40 36.94
C PRO A 481 23.00 7.67 36.64
N GLU A 482 22.37 8.66 37.25
CA GLU A 482 20.95 8.96 36.97
C GLU A 482 20.73 9.49 35.55
N LEU A 483 21.66 10.31 35.04
CA LEU A 483 21.59 10.83 33.67
C LEU A 483 21.86 9.73 32.65
N GLN A 484 22.76 8.79 32.96
CA GLN A 484 22.99 7.60 32.12
C GLN A 484 21.74 6.72 32.02
N MET A 485 21.03 6.50 33.13
CA MET A 485 19.76 5.77 33.11
C MET A 485 18.69 6.50 32.29
N LEU A 486 18.62 7.83 32.37
CA LEU A 486 17.69 8.63 31.57
C LEU A 486 18.03 8.52 30.08
N HIS A 487 19.30 8.68 29.72
CA HIS A 487 19.79 8.57 28.36
C HIS A 487 19.47 7.20 27.76
N GLN A 488 19.75 6.13 28.50
CA GLN A 488 19.46 4.77 28.04
C GLN A 488 17.95 4.52 27.87
N LYS A 489 17.12 5.03 28.79
CA LYS A 489 15.65 4.96 28.62
C LYS A 489 15.15 5.72 27.39
N LEU A 490 15.73 6.88 27.08
CA LEU A 490 15.39 7.64 25.88
C LEU A 490 15.83 6.88 24.62
N LEU A 491 17.02 6.30 24.65
CA LEU A 491 17.56 5.50 23.56
C LEU A 491 16.67 4.28 23.27
N ASP A 492 16.31 3.52 24.32
CA ASP A 492 15.50 2.29 24.21
C ASP A 492 14.04 2.55 23.83
N ARG A 493 13.47 3.70 24.21
CA ARG A 493 12.05 4.00 23.96
C ARG A 493 11.78 4.86 22.73
N LEU A 494 12.72 5.73 22.35
CA LEU A 494 12.48 6.71 21.29
C LEU A 494 13.39 6.49 20.09
N ILE A 495 14.68 6.22 20.29
CA ILE A 495 15.64 6.16 19.18
C ILE A 495 15.58 4.78 18.49
N ILE A 496 15.76 3.70 19.27
CA ILE A 496 15.77 2.33 18.73
C ILE A 496 14.42 1.94 18.09
N PRO A 497 13.26 2.08 18.78
CA PRO A 497 11.99 1.61 18.23
C PRO A 497 11.55 2.38 16.98
N ASN A 498 11.91 3.67 16.90
CA ASN A 498 11.58 4.49 15.74
C ASN A 498 12.66 4.45 14.64
N GLN A 499 13.68 3.59 14.78
CA GLN A 499 14.78 3.43 13.81
C GLN A 499 15.46 4.75 13.46
N ILE A 500 15.62 5.63 14.46
CA ILE A 500 16.31 6.91 14.28
C ILE A 500 17.81 6.64 14.36
N SER A 501 18.53 6.97 13.30
CA SER A 501 19.98 6.79 13.19
C SER A 501 20.70 8.11 12.98
N TYR A 502 21.89 8.21 13.54
CA TYR A 502 22.80 9.33 13.29
C TYR A 502 23.36 9.24 11.86
N MET A 503 23.40 10.36 11.17
CA MET A 503 23.96 10.48 9.82
C MET A 503 25.44 10.91 9.89
N PRO A 504 26.41 10.02 9.62
CA PRO A 504 27.82 10.39 9.61
C PRO A 504 28.16 11.20 8.36
N VAL A 505 28.40 12.50 8.50
CA VAL A 505 28.54 13.40 7.34
C VAL A 505 29.97 13.76 6.93
N ILE A 506 30.96 13.45 7.77
CA ILE A 506 32.35 13.93 7.55
C ILE A 506 33.01 13.15 6.42
N ALA A 507 33.72 13.88 5.56
CA ALA A 507 34.31 13.39 4.31
C ALA A 507 33.29 13.04 3.21
N GLU A 508 31.99 13.20 3.45
CA GLU A 508 30.96 13.01 2.44
C GLU A 508 30.77 14.26 1.57
N ALA A 509 30.14 14.08 0.41
CA ALA A 509 29.74 15.18 -0.45
C ALA A 509 28.53 15.92 0.16
N TYR A 510 28.59 17.25 0.11
CA TYR A 510 27.50 18.11 0.55
C TYR A 510 26.26 17.92 -0.32
N ASP A 511 25.10 17.81 0.35
CA ASP A 511 23.79 17.64 -0.24
C ASP A 511 22.82 18.57 0.47
N SER A 512 22.19 19.48 -0.25
CA SER A 512 21.23 20.45 0.31
C SER A 512 19.97 19.81 0.91
N GLN A 513 19.62 18.58 0.53
CA GLN A 513 18.47 17.88 1.09
C GLN A 513 18.77 17.34 2.49
N LYS A 514 19.98 16.81 2.70
CA LYS A 514 20.41 16.21 3.97
C LYS A 514 21.15 17.19 4.88
N HIS A 515 21.80 18.19 4.31
CA HIS A 515 22.78 19.02 4.99
C HIS A 515 22.44 20.51 4.88
N TYR A 516 22.69 21.23 5.96
CA TYR A 516 22.62 22.68 6.02
C TYR A 516 24.05 23.24 6.17
N ALA A 517 24.56 23.88 5.12
CA ALA A 517 25.87 24.50 5.19
C ALA A 517 25.80 25.79 6.01
N THR A 518 26.50 25.85 7.14
CA THR A 518 26.57 27.09 7.94
C THR A 518 27.65 28.02 7.38
N ASP A 519 28.78 27.44 6.97
CA ASP A 519 29.93 28.18 6.45
C ASP A 519 30.60 27.42 5.30
N TYR A 520 31.26 28.20 4.43
CA TYR A 520 32.01 27.70 3.29
C TYR A 520 33.48 28.09 3.44
N PHE A 521 34.38 27.18 3.10
CA PHE A 521 35.82 27.38 3.19
C PHE A 521 36.52 26.97 1.91
N ARG A 522 37.72 27.52 1.68
CA ARG A 522 38.62 27.08 0.62
C ARG A 522 39.67 26.12 1.18
N SER A 523 40.00 25.06 0.44
CA SER A 523 41.08 24.16 0.82
C SER A 523 41.56 23.30 -0.34
N ASP A 524 42.88 23.22 -0.53
CA ASP A 524 43.50 22.34 -1.53
C ASP A 524 43.69 20.90 -1.03
N LYS A 525 43.55 20.68 0.28
CA LYS A 525 43.81 19.38 0.93
C LYS A 525 42.60 18.46 0.94
N PHE A 526 41.41 19.03 0.76
CA PHE A 526 40.14 18.30 0.83
C PHE A 526 39.40 18.40 -0.50
N PRO A 527 38.62 17.37 -0.88
CA PRO A 527 37.86 17.38 -2.12
C PRO A 527 36.83 18.51 -2.19
N GLU A 528 36.41 18.84 -3.41
CA GLU A 528 35.37 19.83 -3.66
C GLU A 528 34.00 19.40 -3.10
N ARG A 529 33.25 20.36 -2.55
CA ARG A 529 31.94 20.15 -1.89
C ARG A 529 32.00 19.12 -0.78
N CYS A 530 33.16 18.88 -0.20
CA CYS A 530 33.34 17.93 0.89
C CYS A 530 32.99 18.58 2.24
N ILE A 531 32.34 17.81 3.11
CA ILE A 531 32.03 18.24 4.48
C ILE A 531 33.25 18.03 5.37
N VAL A 532 33.80 19.14 5.88
CA VAL A 532 35.01 19.13 6.71
C VAL A 532 34.76 19.17 8.21
N PHE A 533 33.62 19.72 8.62
CA PHE A 533 33.27 19.83 10.02
C PHE A 533 31.76 19.73 10.21
N GLU A 534 31.36 19.04 11.28
CA GLU A 534 29.98 18.92 11.71
C GLU A 534 29.79 19.80 12.95
N VAL A 535 28.94 20.82 12.81
CA VAL A 535 28.58 21.74 13.88
C VAL A 535 27.46 21.14 14.73
N GLU A 536 26.44 20.59 14.08
CA GLU A 536 25.34 19.88 14.73
C GLU A 536 25.03 18.58 13.98
N LYS A 537 24.76 17.53 14.77
CA LYS A 537 24.41 16.22 14.26
C LYS A 537 23.07 16.22 13.55
N GLY A 538 23.01 15.49 12.44
CA GLY A 538 21.77 15.18 11.73
C GLY A 538 21.34 13.74 11.93
N TYR A 539 20.04 13.51 11.72
CA TYR A 539 19.38 12.25 12.03
C TYR A 539 18.40 11.85 10.93
N LEU A 540 18.39 10.55 10.67
CA LEU A 540 17.57 9.88 9.66
C LEU A 540 16.62 8.89 10.35
N LYS A 541 15.41 8.72 9.80
CA LYS A 541 14.51 7.62 10.11
C LYS A 541 14.24 6.85 8.84
N GLY A 542 14.84 5.66 8.73
CA GLY A 542 14.97 5.00 7.42
C GLY A 542 15.67 5.93 6.44
N ASP A 543 15.00 6.26 5.33
CA ASP A 543 15.51 7.17 4.31
C ASP A 543 15.11 8.64 4.50
N SER A 544 14.21 8.92 5.45
CA SER A 544 13.68 10.27 5.69
C SER A 544 14.56 11.07 6.63
N VAL A 545 14.93 12.28 6.21
CA VAL A 545 15.71 13.22 7.04
C VAL A 545 14.80 13.86 8.09
N ILE A 546 15.00 13.52 9.36
CA ILE A 546 14.30 14.17 10.48
C ILE A 546 14.96 15.51 10.79
N LYS A 547 16.29 15.51 10.87
CA LYS A 547 17.09 16.69 11.18
C LYS A 547 18.29 16.76 10.25
N LYS A 548 18.41 17.86 9.51
CA LYS A 548 19.57 18.13 8.66
C LYS A 548 20.81 18.38 9.51
N SER A 549 21.94 17.80 9.14
CA SER A 549 23.21 18.11 9.81
C SER A 549 23.64 19.52 9.45
N LYS A 550 24.09 20.30 10.44
CA LYS A 550 24.73 21.60 10.20
C LYS A 550 26.22 21.41 10.00
N VAL A 551 26.73 21.84 8.87
CA VAL A 551 28.07 21.45 8.41
C VAL A 551 28.86 22.62 7.82
N TRP A 552 30.18 22.49 7.86
CA TRP A 552 31.10 23.33 7.09
C TRP A 552 31.54 22.59 5.83
N VAL A 553 31.52 23.31 4.71
CA VAL A 553 31.74 22.72 3.39
C VAL A 553 32.93 23.38 2.71
N VAL A 554 33.78 22.56 2.10
CA VAL A 554 34.85 23.05 1.22
C VAL A 554 34.27 23.37 -0.15
N GLN A 555 34.49 24.60 -0.62
CA GLN A 555 34.04 25.08 -1.91
C GLN A 555 35.19 25.84 -2.58
N ASN A 556 35.77 25.22 -3.59
CA ASN A 556 36.86 25.74 -4.43
C ASN A 556 36.36 26.05 -5.85
N LEU A 557 35.27 25.40 -6.31
CA LEU A 557 34.65 25.66 -7.61
C LEU A 557 33.42 26.57 -7.45
N TYR A 558 33.19 27.49 -8.37
CA TYR A 558 32.04 28.41 -8.29
C TYR A 558 31.33 28.56 -9.63
N ASP A 559 30.01 28.52 -9.59
CA ASP A 559 29.18 28.76 -10.77
C ASP A 559 28.87 30.25 -10.91
N CYS A 560 29.13 30.80 -12.10
CA CYS A 560 28.81 32.20 -12.37
C CYS A 560 27.29 32.40 -12.51
N ASN A 561 26.69 33.27 -11.68
CA ASN A 561 25.25 33.55 -11.76
C ASN A 561 24.77 34.12 -13.11
N SER A 562 25.65 34.74 -13.90
CA SER A 562 25.26 35.37 -15.16
C SER A 562 25.34 34.45 -16.37
N CYS A 563 26.28 33.52 -16.40
CA CYS A 563 26.53 32.65 -17.56
C CYS A 563 26.62 31.17 -17.22
N HIS A 564 26.46 30.81 -15.94
CA HIS A 564 26.53 29.45 -15.39
C HIS A 564 27.83 28.69 -15.69
N ALA A 565 28.89 29.40 -16.08
CA ALA A 565 30.21 28.81 -16.25
C ALA A 565 30.84 28.53 -14.87
N THR A 566 31.16 27.25 -14.61
CA THR A 566 31.91 26.82 -13.42
C THR A 566 33.37 27.27 -13.53
N GLN A 567 33.89 27.86 -12.46
CA GLN A 567 35.27 28.37 -12.42
C GLN A 567 36.02 27.76 -11.26
N SER A 568 37.25 27.34 -11.54
CA SER A 568 38.15 26.74 -10.56
C SER A 568 39.19 27.70 -9.99
N ASN A 569 39.22 28.95 -10.44
CA ASN A 569 40.26 29.88 -10.02
C ASN A 569 39.77 30.74 -8.84
N PRO A 570 40.15 30.43 -7.59
CA PRO A 570 39.65 31.10 -6.39
C PRO A 570 40.10 32.57 -6.29
N ASP A 571 41.16 32.95 -7.00
CA ASP A 571 41.67 34.34 -7.01
C ASP A 571 40.96 35.22 -8.05
N SER A 572 40.23 34.61 -9.00
CA SER A 572 39.51 35.36 -10.02
C SER A 572 38.21 35.89 -9.44
N ARG A 573 38.22 37.14 -8.98
CA ARG A 573 37.01 37.87 -8.53
C ARG A 573 35.90 37.95 -9.59
N PHE A 574 36.26 37.75 -10.85
CA PHE A 574 35.37 37.90 -12.00
C PHE A 574 35.38 36.64 -12.86
N CYS A 575 34.24 36.38 -13.48
CA CYS A 575 34.04 35.30 -14.42
C CYS A 575 34.93 35.49 -15.66
N HIS A 576 35.78 34.52 -15.98
CA HIS A 576 36.60 34.55 -17.19
C HIS A 576 35.81 34.61 -18.51
N MET A 577 34.53 34.21 -18.53
CA MET A 577 33.69 34.21 -19.73
C MET A 577 32.92 35.51 -19.92
N CYS A 578 32.22 35.98 -18.88
CA CYS A 578 31.31 37.14 -18.99
C CYS A 578 31.74 38.37 -18.19
N GLY A 579 32.83 38.29 -17.41
CA GLY A 579 33.32 39.39 -16.58
C GLY A 579 32.46 39.72 -15.36
N ALA A 580 31.37 38.99 -15.11
CA ALA A 580 30.53 39.18 -13.93
C ALA A 580 31.27 38.79 -12.63
N LYS A 581 30.98 39.47 -11.52
CA LYS A 581 31.57 39.15 -10.22
C LYS A 581 31.11 37.76 -9.76
N ILE A 582 32.05 36.92 -9.33
CA ILE A 582 31.74 35.59 -8.81
C ILE A 582 31.43 35.72 -7.31
N THR A 583 30.35 35.08 -6.88
CA THR A 583 29.92 34.99 -5.49
C THR A 583 29.84 33.53 -5.08
N ALA A 584 30.26 33.22 -3.85
CA ALA A 584 30.06 31.93 -3.23
C ALA A 584 28.56 31.64 -3.02
N PRO A 585 28.17 30.38 -2.71
CA PRO A 585 26.76 30.01 -2.52
C PRO A 585 26.04 30.81 -1.43
N ASN A 586 26.78 31.34 -0.45
CA ASN A 586 26.26 32.23 0.59
C ASN A 586 26.12 33.71 0.15
N GLY A 587 26.34 34.02 -1.13
CA GLY A 587 26.27 35.37 -1.69
C GLY A 587 27.49 36.26 -1.39
N LEU A 588 28.48 35.76 -0.64
CA LEU A 588 29.70 36.51 -0.33
C LEU A 588 30.68 36.46 -1.52
N PRO A 589 31.55 37.47 -1.67
CA PRO A 589 32.66 37.41 -2.61
C PRO A 589 33.57 36.20 -2.34
N VAL A 590 33.99 35.50 -3.40
CA VAL A 590 34.86 34.31 -3.26
C VAL A 590 36.17 34.62 -2.51
N ASP A 591 36.73 35.80 -2.72
CA ASP A 591 37.95 36.26 -2.06
C ASP A 591 37.80 36.51 -0.56
N SER A 592 36.55 36.62 -0.07
CA SER A 592 36.26 36.76 1.35
C SER A 592 36.13 35.42 2.09
N LEU A 593 36.12 34.29 1.37
CA LEU A 593 36.04 32.99 2.02
C LEU A 593 37.39 32.64 2.70
N PRO A 594 37.34 32.29 4.00
CA PRO A 594 38.53 31.87 4.72
C PRO A 594 39.10 30.56 4.16
N GLU A 595 40.41 30.41 4.25
CA GLU A 595 41.05 29.12 4.05
C GLU A 595 40.74 28.22 5.26
N PHE A 596 40.42 26.96 5.02
CA PHE A 596 40.15 26.01 6.09
C PHE A 596 41.46 25.58 6.75
N GLU A 597 41.59 25.82 8.05
CA GLU A 597 42.71 25.35 8.86
C GLU A 597 42.34 24.01 9.53
N PRO A 598 42.81 22.86 8.99
CA PRO A 598 42.47 21.56 9.56
C PRO A 598 43.16 21.35 10.90
N THR A 599 42.47 20.66 11.81
CA THR A 599 43.04 20.21 13.09
C THR A 599 43.42 18.73 13.01
N PRO A 600 44.27 18.21 13.92
CA PRO A 600 44.53 16.77 14.00
C PRO A 600 43.24 15.94 14.12
N ILE A 601 42.24 16.44 14.86
CA ILE A 601 40.92 15.81 14.99
C ILE A 601 40.21 15.73 13.63
N THR A 602 40.30 16.77 12.81
CA THR A 602 39.71 16.77 11.46
C THR A 602 40.28 15.62 10.64
N TYR A 603 41.60 15.48 10.59
CA TYR A 603 42.25 14.38 9.87
C TYR A 603 41.89 12.99 10.42
N GLN A 604 41.81 12.86 11.74
CA GLN A 604 41.36 11.61 12.37
C GLN A 604 39.95 11.22 11.89
N ARG A 605 39.01 12.18 11.88
CA ARG A 605 37.62 11.91 11.46
C ARG A 605 37.52 11.58 9.97
N PHE A 606 38.33 12.21 9.11
CA PHE A 606 38.43 11.87 7.70
C PHE A 606 38.96 10.46 7.50
N ALA A 607 40.02 10.09 8.22
CA ALA A 607 40.56 8.73 8.18
C ALA A 607 39.55 7.69 8.66
N ASP A 608 38.82 7.95 9.74
CA ASP A 608 37.73 7.08 10.20
C ASP A 608 36.64 6.89 9.14
N SER A 609 36.34 7.94 8.36
CA SER A 609 35.41 7.86 7.23
C SER A 609 35.95 6.99 6.10
N MET A 610 37.22 7.19 5.71
CA MET A 610 37.88 6.38 4.67
C MET A 610 37.96 4.90 5.06
N LEU A 611 38.20 4.59 6.34
CA LEU A 611 38.20 3.21 6.86
C LEU A 611 36.81 2.56 6.74
N ARG A 612 35.71 3.30 6.94
CA ARG A 612 34.34 2.76 6.71
C ARG A 612 34.10 2.40 5.25
N HIS A 613 34.70 3.13 4.33
CA HIS A 613 34.65 2.84 2.89
C HIS A 613 35.69 1.81 2.44
N GLY A 614 36.51 1.27 3.36
CA GLY A 614 37.54 0.28 3.06
C GLY A 614 38.82 0.85 2.43
N ASP A 615 38.97 2.18 2.35
CA ASP A 615 40.15 2.84 1.78
C ASP A 615 41.21 3.11 2.86
N SER A 616 41.91 2.05 3.24
CA SER A 616 42.94 2.08 4.30
C SER A 616 44.17 2.91 3.94
N ASP A 617 44.49 3.04 2.65
CA ASP A 617 45.64 3.79 2.18
C ASP A 617 45.41 5.30 2.32
N LYS A 618 44.26 5.82 1.85
CA LYS A 618 43.91 7.23 2.07
C LYS A 618 43.71 7.54 3.56
N ALA A 619 43.16 6.60 4.34
CA ALA A 619 43.06 6.76 5.78
C ALA A 619 44.45 6.99 6.41
N ARG A 620 45.46 6.21 6.02
CA ARG A 620 46.85 6.40 6.47
C ARG A 620 47.39 7.77 6.08
N GLU A 621 47.20 8.19 4.83
CA GLU A 621 47.67 9.50 4.36
C GLU A 621 47.12 10.64 5.22
N TYR A 622 45.81 10.62 5.51
CA TYR A 622 45.19 11.62 6.39
C TYR A 622 45.71 11.54 7.82
N LEU A 623 45.87 10.35 8.39
CA LEU A 623 46.44 10.20 9.75
C LEU A 623 47.88 10.73 9.82
N MET A 624 48.70 10.46 8.80
CA MET A 624 50.06 10.98 8.72
C MET A 624 50.07 12.51 8.63
N ALA A 625 49.23 13.09 7.76
CA ALA A 625 49.08 14.55 7.67
C ALA A 625 48.61 15.18 8.99
N GLY A 626 47.80 14.46 9.77
CA GLY A 626 47.40 14.87 11.12
C GLY A 626 48.54 14.81 12.14
N LEU A 627 49.39 13.79 12.07
CA LEU A 627 50.62 13.69 12.89
C LEU A 627 51.64 14.77 12.54
N ASP A 628 51.72 15.17 11.26
CA ASP A 628 52.60 16.26 10.84
C ASP A 628 52.19 17.61 11.46
N LEU A 629 50.90 17.78 11.77
CA LEU A 629 50.40 18.94 12.52
C LEU A 629 50.67 18.83 14.03
N ASP A 630 50.36 17.68 14.62
CA ASP A 630 50.63 17.40 16.04
C ASP A 630 51.17 15.99 16.22
N GLY A 631 52.50 15.92 16.31
CA GLY A 631 53.22 14.66 16.48
C GLY A 631 52.99 13.98 17.83
N ASN A 632 52.24 14.61 18.77
CA ASN A 632 51.89 14.03 20.06
C ASN A 632 50.38 13.73 20.19
N PHE A 633 49.62 13.78 19.09
CA PHE A 633 48.19 13.54 19.15
C PHE A 633 47.87 12.03 19.26
N ALA A 634 47.77 11.55 20.51
CA ALA A 634 47.58 10.14 20.84
C ALA A 634 46.44 9.42 20.08
N PRO A 635 45.24 10.02 19.84
CA PRO A 635 44.17 9.34 19.11
C PRO A 635 44.52 8.97 17.65
N ILE A 636 45.33 9.77 16.97
CA ILE A 636 45.77 9.43 15.60
C ILE A 636 46.82 8.32 15.66
N MET A 637 47.72 8.33 16.65
CA MET A 637 48.70 7.24 16.83
C MET A 637 48.01 5.90 17.08
N THR A 638 46.99 5.87 17.94
CA THR A 638 46.21 4.65 18.18
C THR A 638 45.53 4.17 16.91
N ARG A 639 45.00 5.09 16.10
CA ARG A 639 44.32 4.73 14.86
C ARG A 639 45.25 4.24 13.77
N LEU A 640 46.44 4.85 13.66
CA LEU A 640 47.47 4.41 12.75
C LEU A 640 48.01 3.03 13.16
N ALA A 641 48.14 2.76 14.46
CA ALA A 641 48.52 1.46 14.97
C ALA A 641 47.48 0.37 14.64
N ASP A 642 46.17 0.67 14.71
CA ASP A 642 45.12 -0.26 14.26
C ASP A 642 45.32 -0.63 12.78
N ILE A 643 45.55 0.36 11.91
CA ILE A 643 45.81 0.12 10.48
C ILE A 643 47.07 -0.74 10.28
N LEU A 644 48.17 -0.41 10.97
CA LEU A 644 49.41 -1.18 10.88
C LEU A 644 49.26 -2.62 11.40
N ALA A 645 48.44 -2.83 12.44
CA ALA A 645 48.11 -4.16 12.93
C ALA A 645 47.34 -4.98 11.89
N HIS A 646 46.40 -4.37 11.16
CA HIS A 646 45.74 -5.00 10.03
C HIS A 646 46.70 -5.32 8.87
N GLU A 647 47.75 -4.52 8.68
CA GLU A 647 48.83 -4.82 7.72
C GLU A 647 49.86 -5.84 8.21
N SER A 648 49.67 -6.42 9.39
CA SER A 648 50.62 -7.34 10.04
C SER A 648 51.96 -6.70 10.44
N LYS A 649 52.03 -5.37 10.48
CA LYS A 649 53.18 -4.60 10.98
C LYS A 649 53.06 -4.38 12.50
N PHE A 650 52.96 -5.49 13.23
CA PHE A 650 52.67 -5.49 14.67
C PHE A 650 53.76 -4.77 15.51
N GLU A 651 55.01 -4.77 15.04
CA GLU A 651 56.14 -4.12 15.73
C GLU A 651 56.00 -2.59 15.69
N GLU A 652 55.75 -2.03 14.50
CA GLU A 652 55.51 -0.59 14.32
C GLU A 652 54.22 -0.13 15.03
N ALA A 653 53.16 -0.94 14.97
CA ALA A 653 51.92 -0.67 15.70
C ALA A 653 52.15 -0.57 17.22
N LEU A 654 52.94 -1.49 17.77
CA LEU A 654 53.26 -1.52 19.20
C LEU A 654 54.09 -0.32 19.62
N GLU A 655 55.07 0.11 18.83
CA GLU A 655 55.85 1.32 19.10
C GLU A 655 54.96 2.58 19.15
N LEU A 656 54.00 2.71 18.22
CA LEU A 656 53.07 3.83 18.19
C LEU A 656 52.11 3.82 19.40
N LEU A 657 51.57 2.65 19.77
CA LEU A 657 50.70 2.53 20.95
C LEU A 657 51.45 2.83 22.24
N GLN A 658 52.70 2.39 22.36
CA GLN A 658 53.54 2.71 23.51
C GLN A 658 53.78 4.23 23.59
N LYS A 659 54.11 4.89 22.47
CA LYS A 659 54.22 6.36 22.41
C LYS A 659 52.91 7.03 22.82
N ALA A 660 51.77 6.60 22.28
CA ALA A 660 50.46 7.14 22.64
C ALA A 660 50.17 7.00 24.15
N ASN A 661 50.47 5.84 24.74
CA ASN A 661 50.28 5.57 26.17
C ASN A 661 51.25 6.37 27.06
N THR A 662 52.45 6.72 26.58
CA THR A 662 53.35 7.63 27.32
C THR A 662 52.83 9.06 27.35
N ILE A 663 52.16 9.50 26.29
CA ILE A 663 51.58 10.85 26.20
C ILE A 663 50.32 10.94 27.07
N LYS A 664 49.39 10.01 26.86
CA LYS A 664 48.14 9.92 27.63
C LYS A 664 47.89 8.47 28.03
N PRO A 665 48.17 8.09 29.29
CA PRO A 665 47.94 6.74 29.74
C PRO A 665 46.43 6.50 29.83
N ASP A 666 45.95 5.59 28.99
CA ASP A 666 44.54 5.21 28.91
C ASP A 666 44.41 3.69 29.06
N ALA A 667 43.35 3.25 29.75
CA ALA A 667 43.11 1.82 29.98
C ALA A 667 42.93 1.07 28.66
N LYS A 668 42.18 1.66 27.72
CA LYS A 668 41.94 1.08 26.40
C LYS A 668 43.22 0.94 25.59
N THR A 669 44.10 1.95 25.65
CA THR A 669 45.40 1.90 24.96
C THR A 669 46.28 0.79 25.54
N LYS A 670 46.24 0.56 26.86
CA LYS A 670 46.97 -0.57 27.49
C LYS A 670 46.42 -1.93 27.07
N GLU A 671 45.10 -2.09 26.98
CA GLU A 671 44.47 -3.31 26.47
C GLU A 671 44.86 -3.56 25.01
N MET A 672 44.87 -2.52 24.17
CA MET A 672 45.35 -2.61 22.79
C MET A 672 46.82 -3.03 22.71
N ILE A 673 47.69 -2.49 23.58
CA ILE A 673 49.10 -2.91 23.65
C ILE A 673 49.19 -4.41 23.95
N GLN A 674 48.46 -4.90 24.96
CA GLN A 674 48.47 -6.33 25.30
C GLN A 674 47.94 -7.21 24.15
N ALA A 675 46.88 -6.76 23.47
CA ALA A 675 46.35 -7.44 22.29
C ALA A 675 47.39 -7.51 21.16
N ILE A 676 48.10 -6.42 20.86
CA ILE A 676 49.14 -6.42 19.84
C ILE A 676 50.36 -7.25 20.25
N GLU A 677 50.75 -7.24 21.53
CA GLU A 677 51.83 -8.10 22.06
C GLU A 677 51.52 -9.59 21.87
N THR A 678 50.28 -10.00 22.17
CA THR A 678 49.85 -11.38 21.94
C THR A 678 49.84 -11.74 20.46
N LYS A 679 49.29 -10.87 19.60
CA LYS A 679 49.32 -11.06 18.13
C LYS A 679 50.76 -11.15 17.60
N LEU A 680 51.67 -10.30 18.08
CA LEU A 680 53.08 -10.31 17.70
C LEU A 680 53.79 -11.61 18.11
N ASN A 681 53.50 -12.13 19.31
CA ASN A 681 54.07 -13.40 19.76
C ASN A 681 53.58 -14.58 18.90
N ILE A 682 52.28 -14.64 18.60
CA ILE A 682 51.70 -15.65 17.70
C ILE A 682 52.31 -15.52 16.30
N PHE A 683 52.45 -14.30 15.79
CA PHE A 683 53.06 -14.03 14.48
C PHE A 683 54.52 -14.51 14.41
N LYS A 684 55.33 -14.26 15.45
CA LYS A 684 56.72 -14.75 15.54
C LYS A 684 56.80 -16.28 15.61
N GLN A 685 55.90 -16.91 16.37
CA GLN A 685 55.80 -18.37 16.43
C GLN A 685 55.42 -18.95 15.07
N ALA A 686 54.43 -18.37 14.40
CA ALA A 686 54.02 -18.77 13.05
C ALA A 686 55.16 -18.66 12.04
N GLN A 687 55.92 -17.57 12.07
CA GLN A 687 57.07 -17.36 11.18
C GLN A 687 58.16 -18.42 11.42
N SER A 688 58.33 -18.88 12.66
CA SER A 688 59.30 -19.93 13.02
C SER A 688 58.90 -21.32 12.50
N LEU A 689 57.61 -21.57 12.25
CA LEU A 689 57.07 -22.87 11.85
C LEU A 689 57.31 -23.21 10.37
N LYS A 690 57.87 -22.30 9.55
CA LYS A 690 58.16 -22.49 8.11
C LYS A 690 56.99 -23.12 7.35
N LEU A 691 55.78 -22.65 7.64
CA LEU A 691 54.54 -23.08 6.98
C LEU A 691 54.59 -22.80 5.48
N ALA A 692 53.80 -23.54 4.70
CA ALA A 692 53.59 -23.21 3.30
C ALA A 692 52.97 -21.79 3.17
N PRO A 693 53.27 -21.02 2.12
CA PRO A 693 52.79 -19.64 1.97
C PRO A 693 51.28 -19.49 2.14
N GLU A 694 50.50 -20.42 1.59
CA GLU A 694 49.04 -20.43 1.67
C GLU A 694 48.50 -20.69 3.09
N GLU A 695 49.20 -21.54 3.86
CA GLU A 695 48.84 -21.85 5.25
C GLU A 695 49.22 -20.69 6.18
N PHE A 696 50.33 -20.02 5.87
CA PHE A 696 50.76 -18.82 6.56
C PHE A 696 49.80 -17.64 6.33
N GLU A 697 49.29 -17.45 5.12
CA GLU A 697 48.27 -16.43 4.80
C GLU A 697 46.94 -16.69 5.52
N LYS A 698 46.48 -17.94 5.58
CA LYS A 698 45.28 -18.31 6.35
C LYS A 698 45.46 -18.01 7.84
N LEU A 699 46.64 -18.32 8.38
CA LEU A 699 46.96 -18.07 9.77
C LEU A 699 47.12 -16.56 10.05
N LEU A 700 47.65 -15.79 9.11
CA LEU A 700 47.67 -14.33 9.17
C LEU A 700 46.27 -13.73 9.22
N ASN A 701 45.36 -14.18 8.35
CA ASN A 701 43.96 -13.75 8.39
C ASN A 701 43.26 -14.09 9.73
N LEU A 702 43.64 -15.20 10.35
CA LEU A 702 43.15 -15.59 11.69
C LEU A 702 43.74 -14.72 12.81
N ILE A 703 44.99 -14.27 12.70
CA ILE A 703 45.60 -13.34 13.66
C ILE A 703 45.01 -11.92 13.51
N GLN A 704 44.63 -11.53 12.30
CA GLN A 704 44.06 -10.22 12.01
C GLN A 704 42.62 -10.07 12.52
N LYS A 705 41.80 -11.12 12.39
CA LYS A 705 40.50 -11.22 13.06
C LYS A 705 40.64 -11.23 14.58
#